data_AF-C1A745-F1
#
_entry.id   AF-C1A745-F1
#
_cell.length_a   1.000
_cell.length_b   1.000
_cell.length_c   1.000
_cell.angle_alpha   90.00
_cell.angle_beta   90.00
_cell.angle_gamma   90.00
#
_symmetry.space_group_name_H-M   'P 1'
#
loop_
_entity.id
_entity.type
_entity.pdbx_description
1 polymer ?
#
loop_
_entity_poly.entity_id
_entity_poly.type
_entity_poly.pdbx_seq_one_letter_code
_entity_poly.pdbx_strand_id
1 'polypeptide(L)'
;MKAANVSSRTAPVEHLLHAVSARRAALSAGMGAAIGVDIGVLWELRHLVIPPLVPVQGTTLTLVVWALLRGMLFAGIGAAVGYLFARLRRTPQAAAADMEKLVPASRNLLFTALERSDPATSTRGTESLHIRDLVRDRAAQLASTVNVAALLPWTGVGRAIGVAVPLWIMAVAAARLIPAGAADRSVRDAIARVAGTASISRVDVTITPPTYTGRPAQSVRNPTRIDALEGSTLLITAAATADTLVVATDSGETRIPKPLRGDFVWRGTVQRDGFVALTPGAQAGDPHLMAIAMRTDAAPTARITAPARDLVVDSTRTSLPITIEAGDDIGLRLLELHITKVSGSGERFTFDEGRVPLHIVRSAPTQWRANGTIPLDSLLKEPGDLVVYRVRVADARPGAAPVESDAFIVERAAAGGIAAAGFALDPEEDRYAVSQQMVILKTERLIAAQKSLAGTAVEEQSRQLAAEQRRVRAEFVFMMGGEFEQALVADENGIADLDESHEAESEADLAAGRMVNRGRAALLTAIRAMSRAALTLGEQDLTTALRHERTALTNLQEAFARQRFLMRALSQREALDFTRRLSGTLDSVARAPLPTPVGDPATQRLAIRAILDTVLIGGEGRPSSGEPVPSYHQLALRVLQLDAGDARAQRIAGWLQQSAGRTPSAQAARDSASLALSGWLTSLSGGLSRGASGRDDATGIRDIQQQLGRVRQRSTPP
;
A
#
# COMPACT_ATOMS: atom_id res chain seq x y z
N MET A 1 -74.46 -18.50 -65.82
CA MET A 1 -73.46 -17.76 -66.65
C MET A 1 -72.73 -16.61 -65.94
N LYS A 2 -73.21 -16.02 -64.83
CA LYS A 2 -72.54 -14.89 -64.16
C LYS A 2 -71.31 -15.25 -63.30
N ALA A 3 -71.26 -16.42 -62.67
CA ALA A 3 -70.15 -16.82 -61.78
C ALA A 3 -68.84 -17.14 -62.53
N ALA A 4 -68.92 -17.67 -63.76
CA ALA A 4 -67.73 -17.97 -64.59
C ALA A 4 -67.00 -16.71 -65.09
N ASN A 5 -67.70 -15.57 -65.18
CA ASN A 5 -67.15 -14.31 -65.69
C ASN A 5 -66.47 -13.45 -64.61
N VAL A 6 -66.66 -13.79 -63.33
CA VAL A 6 -66.02 -13.11 -62.19
C VAL A 6 -64.61 -13.67 -61.95
N SER A 7 -64.42 -14.99 -62.12
CA SER A 7 -63.12 -15.65 -61.98
C SER A 7 -62.11 -15.27 -63.08
N SER A 8 -62.58 -14.98 -64.30
CA SER A 8 -61.70 -14.55 -65.40
C SER A 8 -61.12 -13.15 -65.23
N ARG A 9 -61.74 -12.29 -64.40
CA ARG A 9 -61.39 -10.87 -64.23
C ARG A 9 -60.55 -10.55 -62.99
N THR A 10 -60.53 -11.42 -61.97
CA THR A 10 -59.60 -11.31 -60.81
C THR A 10 -58.25 -11.96 -61.05
N ALA A 11 -58.19 -12.93 -61.97
CA ALA A 11 -56.98 -13.67 -62.32
C ALA A 11 -55.74 -12.79 -62.61
N PRO A 12 -55.83 -11.63 -63.29
CA PRO A 12 -54.66 -10.80 -63.57
C PRO A 12 -54.04 -10.17 -62.32
N VAL A 13 -54.87 -9.78 -61.34
CA VAL A 13 -54.43 -9.11 -60.11
C VAL A 13 -53.81 -10.12 -59.16
N GLU A 14 -54.44 -11.27 -58.96
CA GLU A 14 -53.90 -12.36 -58.15
C GLU A 14 -52.59 -12.90 -58.74
N HIS A 15 -52.53 -13.08 -60.06
CA HIS A 15 -51.32 -13.52 -60.75
C HIS A 15 -50.16 -12.52 -60.57
N LEU A 16 -50.43 -11.20 -60.63
CA LEU A 16 -49.42 -10.19 -60.38
C LEU A 16 -48.93 -10.21 -58.92
N LEU A 17 -49.83 -10.28 -57.94
CA LEU A 17 -49.46 -10.33 -56.52
C LEU A 17 -48.66 -11.62 -56.18
N HIS A 18 -49.00 -12.74 -56.80
CA HIS A 18 -48.23 -13.97 -56.71
C HIS A 18 -46.84 -13.84 -57.36
N ALA A 19 -46.75 -13.23 -58.54
CA ALA A 19 -45.47 -13.00 -59.22
C ALA A 19 -44.55 -12.06 -58.41
N VAL A 20 -45.10 -11.01 -57.81
CA VAL A 20 -44.35 -10.06 -56.96
C VAL A 20 -43.86 -10.73 -55.68
N SER A 21 -44.72 -11.48 -54.98
CA SER A 21 -44.35 -12.17 -53.75
C SER A 21 -43.35 -13.31 -53.98
N ALA A 22 -43.48 -14.04 -55.09
CA ALA A 22 -42.51 -15.06 -55.51
C ALA A 22 -41.14 -14.44 -55.83
N ARG A 23 -41.13 -13.35 -56.61
CA ARG A 23 -39.88 -12.67 -56.99
C ARG A 23 -39.19 -12.03 -55.79
N ARG A 24 -39.93 -11.45 -54.85
CA ARG A 24 -39.37 -10.89 -53.62
C ARG A 24 -38.77 -11.96 -52.72
N ALA A 25 -39.41 -13.13 -52.62
CA ALA A 25 -38.85 -14.26 -51.89
C ALA A 25 -37.56 -14.78 -52.53
N ALA A 26 -37.44 -14.73 -53.86
CA ALA A 26 -36.20 -15.06 -54.56
C ALA A 26 -35.09 -14.02 -54.29
N LEU A 27 -35.43 -12.73 -54.26
CA LEU A 27 -34.48 -11.66 -53.95
C LEU A 27 -34.01 -11.71 -52.48
N SER A 28 -34.90 -11.99 -51.54
CA SER A 28 -34.53 -12.13 -50.11
C SER A 28 -33.68 -13.37 -49.87
N ALA A 29 -33.94 -14.47 -50.57
CA ALA A 29 -33.08 -15.66 -50.55
C ALA A 29 -31.68 -15.32 -51.10
N GLY A 30 -31.60 -14.58 -52.21
CA GLY A 30 -30.32 -14.14 -52.78
C GLY A 30 -29.53 -13.21 -51.87
N MET A 31 -30.19 -12.26 -51.19
CA MET A 31 -29.56 -11.39 -50.19
C MET A 31 -29.11 -12.18 -48.95
N GLY A 32 -29.95 -13.12 -48.50
CA GLY A 32 -29.62 -14.03 -47.41
C GLY A 32 -28.38 -14.88 -47.73
N ALA A 33 -28.24 -15.34 -48.97
CA ALA A 33 -27.06 -16.07 -49.43
C ALA A 33 -25.79 -15.21 -49.33
N ALA A 34 -25.84 -13.94 -49.74
CA ALA A 34 -24.70 -13.02 -49.65
C ALA A 34 -24.27 -12.79 -48.19
N ILE A 35 -25.22 -12.52 -47.29
CA ILE A 35 -24.96 -12.37 -45.84
C ILE A 35 -24.37 -13.66 -45.26
N GLY A 36 -24.86 -14.82 -45.70
CA GLY A 36 -24.30 -16.11 -45.32
C GLY A 36 -22.82 -16.24 -45.70
N VAL A 37 -22.46 -15.84 -46.93
CA VAL A 37 -21.05 -15.83 -47.38
C VAL A 37 -20.19 -14.89 -46.54
N ASP A 38 -20.69 -13.71 -46.17
CA ASP A 38 -19.96 -12.76 -45.30
C ASP A 38 -19.70 -13.34 -43.89
N ILE A 39 -20.66 -14.07 -43.33
CA ILE A 39 -20.45 -14.80 -42.07
C ILE A 39 -19.38 -15.90 -42.25
N GLY A 40 -19.39 -16.58 -43.41
CA GLY A 40 -18.35 -17.54 -43.78
C GLY A 40 -16.96 -16.93 -43.89
N VAL A 41 -16.84 -15.67 -44.34
CA VAL A 41 -15.58 -14.91 -44.38
C VAL A 41 -15.02 -14.73 -42.96
N LEU A 42 -15.85 -14.28 -42.03
CA LEU A 42 -15.47 -14.10 -40.62
C LEU A 42 -15.03 -15.43 -40.00
N TRP A 43 -15.72 -16.52 -40.35
CA TRP A 43 -15.37 -17.86 -39.89
C TRP A 43 -14.00 -18.33 -40.39
N GLU A 44 -13.64 -18.07 -41.64
CA GLU A 44 -12.30 -18.43 -42.15
C GLU A 44 -11.20 -17.55 -41.54
N LEU A 45 -11.47 -16.25 -41.33
CA LEU A 45 -10.49 -15.32 -40.77
C LEU A 45 -10.16 -15.57 -39.29
N ARG A 46 -11.05 -16.22 -38.52
CA ARG A 46 -10.79 -16.54 -37.11
C ARG A 46 -9.50 -17.35 -36.91
N HIS A 47 -9.12 -18.15 -37.90
CA HIS A 47 -7.93 -19.00 -37.86
C HIS A 47 -6.62 -18.20 -37.90
N LEU A 48 -6.64 -16.93 -38.32
CA LEU A 48 -5.49 -16.01 -38.21
C LEU A 48 -5.26 -15.50 -36.79
N VAL A 49 -6.30 -15.50 -35.94
CA VAL A 49 -6.23 -14.97 -34.57
C VAL A 49 -6.13 -16.09 -33.55
N ILE A 50 -6.85 -17.20 -33.78
CA ILE A 50 -6.92 -18.34 -32.88
C ILE A 50 -6.44 -19.58 -33.65
N PRO A 51 -5.22 -20.09 -33.38
CA PRO A 51 -4.78 -21.33 -34.01
C PRO A 51 -5.71 -22.47 -33.57
N PRO A 52 -6.11 -23.38 -34.49
CA PRO A 52 -6.95 -24.51 -34.12
C PRO A 52 -6.23 -25.42 -33.11
N LEU A 53 -6.95 -25.89 -32.07
CA LEU A 53 -6.41 -26.78 -31.05
C LEU A 53 -5.91 -28.13 -31.59
N VAL A 54 -6.36 -28.52 -32.79
CA VAL A 54 -5.92 -29.72 -33.49
C VAL A 54 -5.34 -29.28 -34.83
N PRO A 55 -4.08 -29.64 -35.18
CA PRO A 55 -3.55 -29.39 -36.50
C PRO A 55 -4.40 -30.17 -37.50
N VAL A 56 -5.07 -29.46 -38.40
CA VAL A 56 -5.86 -30.10 -39.44
C VAL A 56 -4.90 -30.75 -40.43
N GLN A 57 -4.68 -32.06 -40.28
CA GLN A 57 -3.88 -32.83 -41.22
C GLN A 57 -4.67 -33.00 -42.53
N GLY A 58 -4.22 -32.34 -43.58
CA GLY A 58 -4.80 -32.43 -44.91
C GLY A 58 -3.90 -31.74 -45.93
N THR A 59 -3.92 -32.22 -47.17
CA THR A 59 -3.27 -31.50 -48.27
C THR A 59 -3.94 -30.14 -48.47
N THR A 60 -3.20 -29.14 -48.93
CA THR A 60 -3.74 -27.79 -49.22
C THR A 60 -5.01 -27.84 -50.05
N LEU A 61 -5.08 -28.78 -51.01
CA LEU A 61 -6.25 -29.05 -51.84
C LEU A 61 -7.47 -29.48 -51.02
N THR A 62 -7.34 -30.48 -50.14
CA THR A 62 -8.47 -30.96 -49.30
C THR A 62 -9.03 -29.85 -48.42
N LEU A 63 -8.16 -29.02 -47.85
CA LEU A 63 -8.57 -27.93 -46.97
C LEU A 63 -9.25 -26.78 -47.73
N VAL A 64 -8.89 -26.54 -49.00
CA VAL A 64 -9.58 -25.57 -49.87
C VAL A 64 -10.96 -26.11 -50.26
N VAL A 65 -11.08 -27.40 -50.57
CA VAL A 65 -12.38 -28.05 -50.83
C VAL A 65 -13.29 -27.93 -49.61
N TRP A 66 -12.78 -28.19 -48.41
CA TRP A 66 -13.56 -28.00 -47.17
C TRP A 66 -13.92 -26.55 -46.87
N ALA A 67 -13.12 -25.58 -47.30
CA ALA A 67 -13.49 -24.17 -47.21
C ALA A 67 -14.65 -23.86 -48.18
N LEU A 68 -14.54 -24.28 -49.44
CA LEU A 68 -15.59 -24.13 -50.47
C LEU A 68 -16.92 -24.74 -50.03
N LEU A 69 -16.89 -25.95 -49.47
CA LEU A 69 -18.09 -26.61 -48.94
C LEU A 69 -18.72 -25.83 -47.78
N ARG A 70 -17.91 -25.23 -46.88
CA ARG A 70 -18.40 -24.38 -45.80
C ARG A 70 -18.98 -23.06 -46.31
N GLY A 71 -18.34 -22.41 -47.27
CA GLY A 71 -18.88 -21.21 -47.93
C GLY A 71 -20.25 -21.49 -48.56
N MET A 72 -20.39 -22.63 -49.25
CA MET A 72 -21.66 -23.08 -49.82
C MET A 72 -22.70 -23.41 -48.74
N LEU A 73 -22.29 -24.00 -47.62
CA LEU A 73 -23.18 -24.27 -46.49
C LEU A 73 -23.73 -22.97 -45.87
N PHE A 74 -22.86 -21.99 -45.58
CA PHE A 74 -23.30 -20.71 -45.02
C PHE A 74 -24.18 -19.92 -46.00
N ALA A 75 -23.85 -19.93 -47.30
CA ALA A 75 -24.71 -19.36 -48.33
C ALA A 75 -26.09 -20.06 -48.39
N GLY A 76 -26.11 -21.38 -48.28
CA GLY A 76 -27.35 -22.18 -48.26
C GLY A 76 -28.22 -21.89 -47.03
N ILE A 77 -27.61 -21.80 -45.84
CA ILE A 77 -28.30 -21.43 -44.59
C ILE A 77 -28.86 -20.01 -44.71
N GLY A 78 -28.05 -19.06 -45.15
CA GLY A 78 -28.47 -17.68 -45.36
C GLY A 78 -29.63 -17.56 -46.36
N ALA A 79 -29.57 -18.30 -47.47
CA ALA A 79 -30.65 -18.36 -48.47
C ALA A 79 -31.94 -18.96 -47.89
N ALA A 80 -31.83 -20.04 -47.12
CA ALA A 80 -32.97 -20.68 -46.46
C ALA A 80 -33.63 -19.75 -45.44
N VAL A 81 -32.84 -19.02 -44.64
CA VAL A 81 -33.34 -18.02 -43.69
C VAL A 81 -34.01 -16.86 -44.43
N GLY A 82 -33.38 -16.33 -45.48
CA GLY A 82 -33.94 -15.26 -46.32
C GLY A 82 -35.24 -15.66 -47.03
N TYR A 83 -35.34 -16.91 -47.48
CA TYR A 83 -36.54 -17.48 -48.07
C TYR A 83 -37.65 -17.71 -47.03
N LEU A 84 -37.31 -18.28 -45.87
CA LEU A 84 -38.26 -18.54 -44.78
C LEU A 84 -38.84 -17.24 -44.23
N PHE A 85 -38.01 -16.22 -44.05
CA PHE A 85 -38.45 -14.89 -43.61
C PHE A 85 -39.40 -14.24 -44.61
N ALA A 86 -39.13 -14.36 -45.92
CA ALA A 86 -40.06 -13.89 -46.94
C ALA A 86 -41.33 -14.72 -47.00
N ARG A 87 -41.26 -16.04 -46.79
CA ARG A 87 -42.42 -16.94 -46.74
C ARG A 87 -43.34 -16.61 -45.57
N LEU A 88 -42.78 -16.34 -44.39
CA LEU A 88 -43.53 -15.92 -43.19
C LEU A 88 -44.25 -14.58 -43.39
N ARG A 89 -43.75 -13.73 -44.30
CA ARG A 89 -44.35 -12.44 -44.66
C ARG A 89 -45.23 -12.48 -45.92
N ARG A 90 -45.52 -13.67 -46.48
CA ARG A 90 -46.42 -13.82 -47.64
C ARG A 90 -47.87 -13.67 -47.21
N THR A 91 -48.34 -12.44 -47.12
CA THR A 91 -49.78 -12.14 -47.16
C THR A 91 -50.10 -11.38 -48.45
N PRO A 92 -51.26 -11.63 -49.09
CA PRO A 92 -51.65 -10.90 -50.29
C PRO A 92 -51.79 -9.39 -50.02
N GLN A 93 -52.15 -9.03 -48.79
CA GLN A 93 -52.21 -7.65 -48.31
C GLN A 93 -50.82 -7.00 -48.21
N ALA A 94 -49.79 -7.72 -47.76
CA ALA A 94 -48.42 -7.21 -47.75
C ALA A 94 -47.91 -6.97 -49.18
N ALA A 95 -48.17 -7.92 -50.11
CA ALA A 95 -47.79 -7.78 -51.51
C ALA A 95 -48.49 -6.58 -52.19
N ALA A 96 -49.76 -6.31 -51.86
CA ALA A 96 -50.47 -5.12 -52.34
C ALA A 96 -49.87 -3.83 -51.75
N ALA A 97 -49.57 -3.79 -50.45
CA ALA A 97 -48.95 -2.63 -49.80
C ALA A 97 -47.54 -2.32 -50.32
N ASP A 98 -46.76 -3.34 -50.68
CA ASP A 98 -45.45 -3.15 -51.32
C ASP A 98 -45.56 -2.64 -52.76
N MET A 99 -46.60 -3.07 -53.50
CA MET A 99 -46.88 -2.56 -54.83
C MET A 99 -47.29 -1.08 -54.82
N GLU A 100 -48.11 -0.66 -53.86
CA GLU A 100 -48.49 0.76 -53.69
C GLU A 100 -47.27 1.65 -53.39
N LYS A 101 -46.24 1.12 -52.71
CA LYS A 101 -44.98 1.84 -52.48
C LYS A 101 -44.11 1.94 -53.74
N LEU A 102 -44.12 0.90 -54.58
CA LEU A 102 -43.28 0.82 -55.77
C LEU A 102 -43.92 1.49 -57.00
N VAL A 103 -45.25 1.62 -57.02
CA VAL A 103 -46.02 2.27 -58.08
C VAL A 103 -47.00 3.26 -57.45
N PRO A 104 -46.57 4.46 -57.02
CA PRO A 104 -47.46 5.44 -56.37
C PRO A 104 -48.69 5.86 -57.20
N ALA A 105 -48.65 5.60 -58.51
CA ALA A 105 -49.76 5.82 -59.43
C ALA A 105 -50.96 4.89 -59.21
N SER A 106 -50.82 3.78 -58.46
CA SER A 106 -51.94 2.88 -58.15
C SER A 106 -52.93 3.46 -57.14
N ARG A 107 -52.58 4.49 -56.34
CA ARG A 107 -53.51 5.24 -55.46
C ARG A 107 -54.47 4.33 -54.64
N ASN A 108 -53.94 3.29 -53.99
CA ASN A 108 -54.70 2.30 -53.20
C ASN A 108 -55.70 1.44 -54.00
N LEU A 109 -55.65 1.46 -55.33
CA LEU A 109 -56.58 0.75 -56.20
C LEU A 109 -56.39 -0.78 -56.13
N LEU A 110 -55.15 -1.26 -55.93
CA LEU A 110 -54.87 -2.70 -55.77
C LEU A 110 -55.30 -3.20 -54.39
N PHE A 111 -55.10 -2.38 -53.36
CA PHE A 111 -55.55 -2.68 -52.00
C PHE A 111 -57.08 -2.75 -51.92
N THR A 112 -57.75 -1.76 -52.54
CA THR A 112 -59.23 -1.67 -52.59
C THR A 112 -59.86 -2.81 -53.39
N ALA A 113 -59.21 -3.24 -54.49
CA ALA A 113 -59.65 -4.39 -55.27
C ALA A 113 -59.52 -5.71 -54.48
N LEU A 114 -58.46 -5.87 -53.68
CA LEU A 114 -58.22 -7.05 -52.86
C LEU A 114 -59.21 -7.13 -51.67
N GLU A 115 -59.41 -6.03 -50.94
CA GLU A 115 -60.34 -5.95 -49.79
C GLU A 115 -61.79 -6.24 -50.20
N ARG A 116 -62.19 -5.78 -51.40
CA ARG A 116 -63.53 -6.02 -51.97
C ARG A 116 -63.66 -7.37 -52.69
N SER A 117 -62.58 -8.11 -52.88
CA SER A 117 -62.60 -9.47 -53.45
C SER A 117 -62.81 -10.56 -52.40
N ASP A 118 -62.54 -10.25 -51.14
CA ASP A 118 -62.73 -11.18 -50.03
C ASP A 118 -64.22 -11.22 -49.61
N PRO A 119 -64.89 -12.40 -49.67
CA PRO A 119 -66.28 -12.54 -49.29
C PRO A 119 -66.54 -12.25 -47.80
N ALA A 120 -65.52 -12.25 -46.94
CA ALA A 120 -65.65 -11.99 -45.50
C ALA A 120 -65.77 -10.50 -45.14
N THR A 121 -65.21 -9.58 -45.93
CA THR A 121 -65.23 -8.12 -45.72
C THR A 121 -66.31 -7.38 -46.51
N SER A 122 -67.13 -8.11 -47.28
CA SER A 122 -68.24 -7.52 -48.04
C SER A 122 -69.35 -7.03 -47.10
N THR A 123 -69.28 -5.76 -46.68
CA THR A 123 -70.34 -5.10 -45.93
C THR A 123 -71.66 -5.18 -46.70
N ARG A 124 -72.71 -5.67 -46.02
CA ARG A 124 -74.11 -5.63 -46.45
C ARG A 124 -74.54 -4.16 -46.60
N GLY A 125 -74.39 -3.62 -47.79
CA GLY A 125 -74.81 -2.26 -48.13
C GLY A 125 -74.99 -2.14 -49.63
N THR A 126 -75.98 -1.36 -50.03
CA THR A 126 -76.46 -1.04 -51.38
C THR A 126 -75.38 -0.37 -52.26
N GLU A 127 -74.26 -1.05 -52.49
CA GLU A 127 -73.27 -0.65 -53.50
C GLU A 127 -73.71 -1.17 -54.87
N SER A 128 -73.68 -0.31 -55.88
CA SER A 128 -73.97 -0.74 -57.25
C SER A 128 -72.90 -1.74 -57.70
N LEU A 129 -73.34 -2.91 -58.20
CA LEU A 129 -72.47 -3.93 -58.81
C LEU A 129 -71.52 -3.30 -59.85
N HIS A 130 -71.96 -2.23 -60.49
CA HIS A 130 -71.20 -1.44 -61.46
C HIS A 130 -69.90 -0.83 -60.90
N ILE A 131 -69.90 -0.26 -59.69
CA ILE A 131 -68.68 0.34 -59.11
C ILE A 131 -67.65 -0.74 -58.77
N ARG A 132 -68.10 -1.90 -58.28
CA ARG A 132 -67.21 -3.04 -57.99
C ARG A 132 -66.56 -3.60 -59.26
N ASP A 133 -67.34 -3.73 -60.32
CA ASP A 133 -66.82 -4.19 -61.62
C ASP A 133 -65.86 -3.16 -62.22
N LEU A 134 -66.14 -1.86 -62.09
CA LEU A 134 -65.27 -0.78 -62.57
C LEU A 134 -63.92 -0.72 -61.83
N VAL A 135 -63.92 -0.87 -60.51
CA VAL A 135 -62.68 -0.93 -59.71
C VAL A 135 -61.85 -2.16 -60.09
N ARG A 136 -62.51 -3.31 -60.30
CA ARG A 136 -61.84 -4.56 -60.70
C ARG A 136 -61.26 -4.48 -62.11
N ASP A 137 -62.01 -3.95 -63.08
CA ASP A 137 -61.54 -3.79 -64.46
C ASP A 137 -60.36 -2.81 -64.53
N ARG A 138 -60.41 -1.71 -63.74
CA ARG A 138 -59.30 -0.77 -63.65
C ARG A 138 -58.07 -1.36 -62.96
N ALA A 139 -58.26 -2.24 -61.96
CA ALA A 139 -57.18 -2.94 -61.28
C ALA A 139 -56.53 -3.99 -62.19
N ALA A 140 -57.32 -4.72 -62.97
CA ALA A 140 -56.82 -5.67 -63.97
C ALA A 140 -56.04 -4.96 -65.09
N GLN A 141 -56.53 -3.80 -65.56
CA GLN A 141 -55.82 -3.00 -66.56
C GLN A 141 -54.48 -2.49 -66.02
N LEU A 142 -54.46 -1.94 -64.80
CA LEU A 142 -53.21 -1.50 -64.16
C LEU A 142 -52.25 -2.68 -63.95
N ALA A 143 -52.75 -3.83 -63.48
CA ALA A 143 -51.93 -5.03 -63.29
C ALA A 143 -51.29 -5.53 -64.59
N SER A 144 -51.99 -5.43 -65.72
CA SER A 144 -51.45 -5.85 -67.03
C SER A 144 -50.34 -4.94 -67.58
N THR A 145 -50.27 -3.69 -67.12
CA THR A 145 -49.26 -2.71 -67.57
C THR A 145 -47.98 -2.75 -66.74
N VAL A 146 -48.00 -3.44 -65.60
CA VAL A 146 -46.90 -3.44 -64.63
C VAL A 146 -45.93 -4.56 -64.93
N ASN A 147 -44.71 -4.21 -65.34
CA ASN A 147 -43.63 -5.18 -65.49
C ASN A 147 -42.92 -5.43 -64.15
N VAL A 148 -43.29 -6.53 -63.49
CA VAL A 148 -42.70 -6.99 -62.21
C VAL A 148 -41.17 -7.14 -62.31
N ALA A 149 -40.64 -7.41 -63.51
CA ALA A 149 -39.21 -7.59 -63.70
C ALA A 149 -38.39 -6.29 -63.66
N ALA A 150 -38.99 -5.19 -64.10
CA ALA A 150 -38.37 -3.87 -64.06
C ALA A 150 -38.44 -3.25 -62.65
N LEU A 151 -39.50 -3.53 -61.90
CA LEU A 151 -39.72 -2.98 -60.55
C LEU A 151 -38.86 -3.63 -59.45
N LEU A 152 -38.51 -4.91 -59.63
CA LEU A 152 -37.70 -5.68 -58.69
C LEU A 152 -36.47 -6.22 -59.41
N PRO A 153 -35.48 -5.36 -59.72
CA PRO A 153 -34.29 -5.76 -60.47
C PRO A 153 -33.39 -6.64 -59.60
N TRP A 154 -32.76 -7.64 -60.24
CA TRP A 154 -31.77 -8.51 -59.59
C TRP A 154 -30.43 -7.81 -59.35
N THR A 155 -30.25 -6.58 -59.81
CA THR A 155 -28.97 -5.85 -59.78
C THR A 155 -28.42 -5.65 -58.36
N GLY A 156 -29.28 -5.45 -57.36
CA GLY A 156 -28.87 -5.34 -55.96
C GLY A 156 -28.33 -6.66 -55.39
N VAL A 157 -28.99 -7.77 -55.71
CA VAL A 157 -28.56 -9.13 -55.29
C VAL A 157 -27.30 -9.55 -56.04
N GLY A 158 -27.23 -9.27 -57.34
CA GLY A 158 -26.03 -9.55 -58.16
C GLY A 158 -24.81 -8.78 -57.68
N ARG A 159 -24.97 -7.52 -57.24
CA ARG A 159 -23.90 -6.73 -56.61
C ARG A 159 -23.46 -7.32 -55.27
N ALA A 160 -24.41 -7.68 -54.40
CA ALA A 160 -24.10 -8.26 -53.10
C ALA A 160 -23.33 -9.59 -53.24
N ILE A 161 -23.79 -10.49 -54.10
CA ILE A 161 -23.10 -11.76 -54.40
C ILE A 161 -21.74 -11.47 -55.07
N GLY A 162 -21.69 -10.51 -55.99
CA GLY A 162 -20.46 -10.10 -56.68
C GLY A 162 -19.39 -9.52 -55.78
N VAL A 163 -19.73 -9.03 -54.58
CA VAL A 163 -18.77 -8.58 -53.55
C VAL A 163 -18.45 -9.72 -52.57
N ALA A 164 -19.46 -10.46 -52.12
CA ALA A 164 -19.28 -11.49 -51.10
C ALA A 164 -18.40 -12.66 -51.57
N VAL A 165 -18.57 -13.12 -52.81
CA VAL A 165 -17.77 -14.23 -53.38
C VAL A 165 -16.27 -13.90 -53.45
N PRO A 166 -15.82 -12.77 -54.04
CA PRO A 166 -14.40 -12.43 -54.06
C PRO A 166 -13.84 -12.13 -52.67
N LEU A 167 -14.61 -11.53 -51.76
CA LEU A 167 -14.20 -11.32 -50.37
C LEU A 167 -13.92 -12.66 -49.68
N TRP A 168 -14.77 -13.65 -49.92
CA TRP A 168 -14.62 -15.00 -49.39
C TRP A 168 -13.43 -15.75 -50.00
N ILE A 169 -13.22 -15.67 -51.31
CA ILE A 169 -12.02 -16.23 -51.97
C ILE A 169 -10.74 -15.59 -51.40
N MET A 170 -10.74 -14.27 -51.19
CA MET A 170 -9.62 -13.54 -50.60
C MET A 170 -9.35 -13.98 -49.17
N ALA A 171 -10.38 -14.17 -48.35
CA ALA A 171 -10.23 -14.66 -46.97
C ALA A 171 -9.66 -16.08 -46.91
N VAL A 172 -10.11 -16.99 -47.79
CA VAL A 172 -9.57 -18.34 -47.91
C VAL A 172 -8.10 -18.30 -48.35
N ALA A 173 -7.74 -17.44 -49.31
CA ALA A 173 -6.36 -17.27 -49.73
C ALA A 173 -5.47 -16.70 -48.60
N ALA A 174 -5.92 -15.66 -47.90
CA ALA A 174 -5.21 -15.03 -46.79
C ALA A 174 -4.97 -16.00 -45.62
N ALA A 175 -5.96 -16.81 -45.26
CA ALA A 175 -5.85 -17.80 -44.20
C ALA A 175 -4.84 -18.94 -44.51
N ARG A 176 -4.35 -19.05 -45.76
CA ARG A 176 -3.46 -20.14 -46.19
C ARG A 176 -2.09 -19.68 -46.66
N LEU A 177 -1.99 -18.48 -47.25
CA LEU A 177 -0.74 -17.89 -47.70
C LEU A 177 0.02 -17.23 -46.55
N ILE A 178 -0.67 -16.84 -45.46
CA ILE A 178 -0.06 -16.22 -44.29
C ILE A 178 0.17 -17.31 -43.24
N PRO A 179 1.44 -17.63 -42.87
CA PRO A 179 1.73 -18.56 -41.80
C PRO A 179 1.03 -18.15 -40.50
N ALA A 180 0.43 -19.11 -39.78
CA ALA A 180 -0.09 -18.87 -38.44
C ALA A 180 1.07 -18.39 -37.55
N GLY A 181 1.04 -17.11 -37.16
CA GLY A 181 2.11 -16.44 -36.41
C GLY A 181 2.88 -15.36 -37.19
N ALA A 182 2.77 -15.30 -38.52
CA ALA A 182 3.38 -14.26 -39.37
C ALA A 182 2.50 -13.03 -39.60
N ALA A 183 1.29 -12.99 -39.01
CA ALA A 183 0.50 -11.77 -38.95
C ALA A 183 1.27 -10.72 -38.14
N ASP A 184 1.86 -9.79 -38.87
CA ASP A 184 2.57 -8.62 -38.37
C ASP A 184 1.73 -7.88 -37.33
N ARG A 185 2.39 -7.26 -36.34
CA ARG A 185 1.76 -6.59 -35.19
C ARG A 185 0.65 -5.64 -35.63
N SER A 186 0.84 -5.01 -36.78
CA SER A 186 -0.10 -4.11 -37.46
C SER A 186 -1.49 -4.71 -37.73
N VAL A 187 -1.59 -5.99 -38.11
CA VAL A 187 -2.86 -6.67 -38.38
C VAL A 187 -3.56 -7.07 -37.09
N ARG A 188 -2.81 -7.54 -36.08
CA ARG A 188 -3.36 -7.83 -34.75
C ARG A 188 -3.87 -6.56 -34.06
N ASP A 189 -3.12 -5.46 -34.15
CA ASP A 189 -3.51 -4.15 -33.64
C ASP A 189 -4.66 -3.54 -34.45
N ALA A 190 -4.77 -3.81 -35.75
CA ALA A 190 -5.95 -3.41 -36.55
C ALA A 190 -7.20 -4.19 -36.14
N ILE A 191 -7.08 -5.50 -35.92
CA ILE A 191 -8.19 -6.35 -35.45
C ILE A 191 -8.60 -5.94 -34.03
N ALA A 192 -7.66 -5.66 -33.12
CA ALA A 192 -7.93 -5.18 -31.76
C ALA A 192 -8.58 -3.77 -31.76
N ARG A 193 -8.17 -2.89 -32.69
CA ARG A 193 -8.81 -1.57 -32.90
C ARG A 193 -10.24 -1.69 -33.40
N VAL A 194 -10.52 -2.63 -34.31
CA VAL A 194 -11.90 -2.92 -34.77
C VAL A 194 -12.72 -3.63 -33.69
N ALA A 195 -12.08 -4.43 -32.84
CA ALA A 195 -12.70 -5.09 -31.70
C ALA A 195 -12.84 -4.20 -30.44
N GLY A 196 -12.26 -2.99 -30.44
CA GLY A 196 -12.46 -1.97 -29.40
C GLY A 196 -11.93 -2.30 -27.99
N THR A 197 -10.99 -3.24 -27.83
CA THR A 197 -10.52 -3.66 -26.49
C THR A 197 -9.25 -2.92 -26.08
N ALA A 198 -9.40 -1.91 -25.22
CA ALA A 198 -8.29 -1.22 -24.59
C ALA A 198 -7.48 -2.19 -23.72
N SER A 199 -6.19 -2.33 -23.97
CA SER A 199 -5.33 -3.30 -23.26
C SER A 199 -3.90 -2.80 -23.09
N ILE A 200 -3.25 -3.27 -22.02
CA ILE A 200 -1.82 -3.03 -21.75
C ILE A 200 -1.05 -4.28 -22.17
N SER A 201 -0.04 -4.10 -23.02
CA SER A 201 0.76 -5.20 -23.57
C SER A 201 2.10 -5.38 -22.86
N ARG A 202 2.71 -4.29 -22.39
CA ARG A 202 4.00 -4.30 -21.70
C ARG A 202 4.12 -3.13 -20.74
N VAL A 203 4.74 -3.37 -19.60
CA VAL A 203 5.12 -2.37 -18.60
C VAL A 203 6.59 -2.59 -18.26
N ASP A 204 7.43 -1.59 -18.49
CA ASP A 204 8.83 -1.58 -18.09
C ASP A 204 9.00 -0.53 -16.99
N VAL A 205 9.48 -0.94 -15.82
CA VAL A 205 9.69 -0.08 -14.65
C VAL A 205 11.18 0.08 -14.43
N THR A 206 11.67 1.31 -14.40
CA THR A 206 13.04 1.63 -14.01
C THR A 206 13.05 2.30 -12.63
N ILE A 207 13.70 1.64 -11.67
CA ILE A 207 13.84 2.06 -10.28
C ILE A 207 15.23 2.68 -10.14
N THR A 208 15.29 3.97 -9.83
CA THR A 208 16.56 4.68 -9.57
C THR A 208 16.64 5.02 -8.09
N PRO A 209 17.51 4.34 -7.31
CA PRO A 209 17.73 4.65 -5.90
C PRO A 209 18.29 6.07 -5.70
N PRO A 210 18.16 6.66 -4.50
CA PRO A 210 18.79 7.94 -4.19
C PRO A 210 20.31 7.91 -4.39
N THR A 211 20.89 9.02 -4.85
CA THR A 211 22.31 9.11 -5.23
C THR A 211 23.26 8.74 -4.09
N TYR A 212 22.92 9.07 -2.84
CA TYR A 212 23.75 8.76 -1.67
C TYR A 212 23.94 7.26 -1.43
N THR A 213 23.05 6.42 -1.96
CA THR A 213 23.12 4.96 -1.81
C THR A 213 24.18 4.33 -2.71
N GLY A 214 24.65 5.03 -3.75
CA GLY A 214 25.62 4.51 -4.73
C GLY A 214 25.13 3.30 -5.55
N ARG A 215 23.85 2.93 -5.45
CA ARG A 215 23.29 1.75 -6.14
C ARG A 215 22.90 2.08 -7.59
N PRO A 216 23.16 1.18 -8.56
CA PRO A 216 22.77 1.40 -9.94
C PRO A 216 21.24 1.35 -10.10
N ALA A 217 20.75 2.01 -11.15
CA ALA A 217 19.35 1.89 -11.55
C ALA A 217 19.03 0.44 -11.97
N GLN A 218 17.82 -0.01 -11.65
CA GLN A 218 17.34 -1.37 -11.91
C GLN A 218 16.12 -1.29 -12.81
N SER A 219 16.04 -2.15 -13.83
CA SER A 219 14.88 -2.22 -14.71
C SER A 219 14.20 -3.58 -14.61
N VAL A 220 12.89 -3.58 -14.36
CA VAL A 220 12.06 -4.77 -14.23
C VAL A 220 10.93 -4.71 -15.23
N ARG A 221 10.64 -5.83 -15.89
CA ARG A 221 9.57 -5.95 -16.89
C ARG A 221 8.36 -6.67 -16.31
N ASN A 222 7.18 -6.09 -16.52
CA ASN A 222 5.88 -6.56 -16.04
C ASN A 222 5.88 -6.97 -14.55
N PRO A 223 6.41 -6.14 -13.63
CA PRO A 223 6.40 -6.48 -12.21
C PRO A 223 4.97 -6.46 -11.66
N THR A 224 4.66 -7.37 -10.75
CA THR A 224 3.45 -7.28 -9.89
C THR A 224 3.74 -6.61 -8.56
N ARG A 225 5.03 -6.51 -8.19
CA ARG A 225 5.55 -5.90 -6.97
C ARG A 225 6.86 -5.17 -7.26
N ILE A 226 7.03 -4.01 -6.64
CA ILE A 226 8.21 -3.16 -6.71
C ILE A 226 8.74 -2.99 -5.28
N ASP A 227 9.93 -3.49 -5.01
CA ASP A 227 10.65 -3.26 -3.76
C ASP A 227 11.68 -2.15 -3.99
N ALA A 228 11.52 -1.01 -3.31
CA ALA A 228 12.37 0.17 -3.52
C ALA A 228 12.75 0.84 -2.19
N LEU A 229 13.91 1.50 -2.17
CA LEU A 229 14.32 2.30 -1.01
C LEU A 229 13.49 3.59 -0.92
N GLU A 230 13.28 4.10 0.29
CA GLU A 230 12.71 5.42 0.53
C GLU A 230 13.44 6.49 -0.32
N GLY A 231 12.67 7.34 -1.00
CA GLY A 231 13.19 8.38 -1.90
C GLY A 231 13.59 7.90 -3.31
N SER A 232 13.43 6.61 -3.63
CA SER A 232 13.70 6.10 -4.99
C SER A 232 12.75 6.73 -6.01
N THR A 233 13.26 7.02 -7.20
CA THR A 233 12.44 7.51 -8.33
C THR A 233 12.04 6.34 -9.23
N LEU A 234 10.74 6.24 -9.53
CA LEU A 234 10.17 5.26 -10.44
C LEU A 234 9.89 5.92 -11.79
N LEU A 235 10.39 5.31 -12.86
CA LEU A 235 10.05 5.62 -14.25
C LEU A 235 9.30 4.43 -14.84
N ILE A 236 8.00 4.58 -15.06
CA ILE A 236 7.14 3.52 -15.61
C ILE A 236 6.85 3.85 -17.07
N THR A 237 7.18 2.92 -17.95
CA THR A 237 6.90 2.99 -19.39
C THR A 237 5.92 1.89 -19.77
N ALA A 238 4.76 2.23 -20.31
CA ALA A 238 3.70 1.29 -20.62
C ALA A 238 3.31 1.34 -22.10
N ALA A 239 3.40 0.19 -22.78
CA ALA A 239 2.91 -0.01 -24.13
C ALA A 239 1.44 -0.47 -24.05
N ALA A 240 0.51 0.43 -24.39
CA ALA A 240 -0.92 0.19 -24.29
C ALA A 240 -1.67 0.63 -25.55
N THR A 241 -2.71 -0.11 -25.92
CA THR A 241 -3.62 0.22 -27.03
C THR A 241 -4.80 1.00 -26.46
N ALA A 242 -4.60 2.28 -26.16
CA ALA A 242 -5.64 3.19 -25.67
C ALA A 242 -5.31 4.65 -26.05
N ASP A 243 -6.33 5.52 -26.03
CA ASP A 243 -6.14 6.97 -26.27
C ASP A 243 -5.70 7.72 -25.00
N THR A 244 -6.01 7.15 -23.83
CA THR A 244 -5.64 7.67 -22.52
C THR A 244 -5.23 6.52 -21.61
N LEU A 245 -4.27 6.77 -20.72
CA LEU A 245 -3.87 5.87 -19.64
C LEU A 245 -4.17 6.56 -18.31
N VAL A 246 -4.97 5.94 -17.46
CA VAL A 246 -5.23 6.43 -16.10
C VAL A 246 -4.24 5.73 -15.17
N VAL A 247 -3.47 6.53 -14.43
CA VAL A 247 -2.54 6.06 -13.41
C VAL A 247 -3.12 6.40 -12.06
N ALA A 248 -3.61 5.40 -11.32
CA ALA A 248 -4.09 5.56 -9.95
C ALA A 248 -2.99 5.20 -8.96
N THR A 249 -2.77 6.07 -7.99
CA THR A 249 -1.82 5.91 -6.89
C THR A 249 -2.51 6.22 -5.57
N ASP A 250 -1.82 6.00 -4.45
CA ASP A 250 -2.23 6.47 -3.13
C ASP A 250 -2.44 8.00 -3.07
N SER A 251 -1.67 8.77 -3.85
CA SER A 251 -1.76 10.23 -3.94
C SER A 251 -2.90 10.74 -4.83
N GLY A 252 -3.58 9.85 -5.55
CA GLY A 252 -4.68 10.18 -6.46
C GLY A 252 -4.51 9.62 -7.88
N GLU A 253 -5.38 10.06 -8.78
CA GLU A 253 -5.42 9.62 -10.18
C GLU A 253 -4.85 10.68 -11.13
N THR A 254 -3.98 10.25 -12.03
CA THR A 254 -3.43 11.07 -13.11
C THR A 254 -3.85 10.49 -14.46
N ARG A 255 -4.33 11.34 -15.38
CA ARG A 255 -4.66 10.93 -16.75
C ARG A 255 -3.56 11.33 -17.72
N ILE A 256 -3.00 10.36 -18.42
CA ILE A 256 -1.93 10.55 -19.39
C ILE A 256 -2.52 10.37 -20.80
N PRO A 257 -2.55 11.41 -21.64
CA PRO A 257 -2.99 11.27 -23.03
C PRO A 257 -1.95 10.50 -23.84
N LYS A 258 -2.39 9.83 -24.91
CA LYS A 258 -1.50 9.09 -25.81
C LYS A 258 -0.41 10.00 -26.38
N PRO A 259 0.88 9.65 -26.26
CA PRO A 259 1.95 10.42 -26.87
C PRO A 259 1.92 10.31 -28.40
N LEU A 260 2.33 11.37 -29.12
CA LEU A 260 2.36 11.39 -30.59
C LEU A 260 3.25 10.28 -31.18
N ARG A 261 4.30 9.87 -30.44
CA ARG A 261 5.17 8.72 -30.73
C ARG A 261 5.68 8.13 -29.41
N GLY A 262 5.74 6.80 -29.32
CA GLY A 262 6.30 6.07 -28.17
C GLY A 262 5.25 5.50 -27.21
N ASP A 263 5.74 4.98 -26.09
CA ASP A 263 4.96 4.35 -25.02
C ASP A 263 4.52 5.41 -23.99
N PHE A 264 3.48 5.12 -23.19
CA PHE A 264 3.07 6.01 -22.10
C PHE A 264 4.16 6.07 -21.02
N VAL A 265 4.42 7.25 -20.47
CA VAL A 265 5.46 7.45 -19.46
C VAL A 265 4.88 8.12 -18.21
N TRP A 266 5.11 7.51 -17.06
CA TRP A 266 4.78 8.07 -15.75
C TRP A 266 6.03 8.11 -14.86
N ARG A 267 6.13 9.15 -14.03
CA ARG A 267 7.20 9.31 -13.04
C ARG A 267 6.59 9.56 -11.66
N GLY A 268 7.15 8.90 -10.65
CA GLY A 268 6.79 9.11 -9.25
C GLY A 268 7.97 8.81 -8.32
N THR A 269 7.80 9.14 -7.04
CA THR A 269 8.80 8.90 -6.00
C THR A 269 8.21 8.01 -4.91
N VAL A 270 9.02 7.11 -4.36
CA VAL A 270 8.60 6.21 -3.29
C VAL A 270 8.82 6.92 -1.95
N GLN A 271 7.73 7.29 -1.28
CA GLN A 271 7.79 7.91 0.06
C GLN A 271 7.09 7.07 1.14
N ARG A 272 6.29 6.09 0.73
CA ARG A 272 5.53 5.20 1.59
C ARG A 272 5.17 3.93 0.84
N ASP A 273 4.72 2.92 1.56
CA ASP A 273 4.07 1.75 0.96
C ASP A 273 2.80 2.15 0.23
N GLY A 274 2.54 1.54 -0.92
CA GLY A 274 1.47 1.99 -1.81
C GLY A 274 1.23 1.07 -3.00
N PHE A 275 0.57 1.61 -4.01
CA PHE A 275 0.35 0.90 -5.27
C PHE A 275 0.34 1.86 -6.45
N VAL A 276 0.59 1.32 -7.64
CA VAL A 276 0.37 1.99 -8.91
C VAL A 276 -0.50 1.09 -9.79
N ALA A 277 -1.66 1.60 -10.20
CA ALA A 277 -2.56 0.92 -11.11
C ALA A 277 -2.63 1.67 -12.44
N LEU A 278 -2.30 0.98 -13.52
CA LEU A 278 -2.38 1.50 -14.89
C LEU A 278 -3.65 0.96 -15.54
N THR A 279 -4.60 1.83 -15.87
CA THR A 279 -5.86 1.46 -16.51
C THR A 279 -5.90 2.02 -17.93
N PRO A 280 -6.02 1.19 -18.98
CA PRO A 280 -6.11 1.67 -20.36
C PRO A 280 -7.54 2.19 -20.63
N GLY A 281 -7.64 3.44 -21.08
CA GLY A 281 -8.90 4.15 -21.29
C GLY A 281 -9.51 4.73 -20.01
N ALA A 282 -10.59 5.51 -20.14
CA ALA A 282 -11.16 6.25 -19.02
C ALA A 282 -11.81 5.35 -17.94
N GLN A 283 -12.45 4.23 -18.32
CA GLN A 283 -13.26 3.42 -17.39
C GLN A 283 -13.42 1.91 -17.76
N ALA A 284 -12.76 1.39 -18.79
CA ALA A 284 -13.16 0.09 -19.39
C ALA A 284 -12.06 -0.97 -19.56
N GLY A 285 -10.82 -0.67 -19.19
CA GLY A 285 -9.68 -1.60 -19.30
C GLY A 285 -9.40 -2.37 -18.01
N ASP A 286 -8.85 -3.58 -18.13
CA ASP A 286 -8.30 -4.29 -16.97
C ASP A 286 -7.06 -3.54 -16.43
N PRO A 287 -7.03 -3.17 -15.14
CA PRO A 287 -5.90 -2.44 -14.58
C PRO A 287 -4.68 -3.35 -14.42
N HIS A 288 -3.52 -2.89 -14.89
CA HIS A 288 -2.24 -3.48 -14.54
C HIS A 288 -1.74 -2.87 -13.23
N LEU A 289 -1.72 -3.68 -12.18
CA LEU A 289 -1.48 -3.22 -10.81
C LEU A 289 -0.11 -3.66 -10.30
N MET A 290 0.59 -2.74 -9.66
CA MET A 290 1.91 -2.95 -9.07
C MET A 290 1.85 -2.52 -7.61
N ALA A 291 2.12 -3.44 -6.68
CA ALA A 291 2.30 -3.09 -5.28
C ALA A 291 3.69 -2.44 -5.07
N ILE A 292 3.76 -1.37 -4.31
CA ILE A 292 5.01 -0.72 -3.90
C ILE A 292 5.26 -1.08 -2.44
N ALA A 293 6.38 -1.75 -2.20
CA ALA A 293 6.92 -1.98 -0.87
C ALA A 293 8.16 -1.10 -0.69
N MET A 294 8.06 -0.14 0.22
CA MET A 294 9.12 0.76 0.61
C MET A 294 10.00 0.09 1.66
N ARG A 295 11.31 0.18 1.48
CA ARG A 295 12.29 -0.11 2.53
C ARG A 295 12.91 1.21 3.01
N THR A 296 12.72 1.50 4.29
CA THR A 296 13.36 2.62 4.97
C THR A 296 14.86 2.39 5.13
N ASP A 297 15.63 3.45 4.99
CA ASP A 297 17.08 3.48 5.27
C ASP A 297 17.32 3.44 6.79
N ALA A 298 18.12 2.49 7.27
CA ALA A 298 18.35 2.29 8.69
C ALA A 298 19.46 3.23 9.20
N ALA A 299 19.38 3.66 10.45
CA ALA A 299 20.48 4.44 11.03
C ALA A 299 21.70 3.54 11.29
N PRO A 300 22.93 4.04 11.11
CA PRO A 300 24.14 3.25 11.34
C PRO A 300 24.28 2.88 12.81
N THR A 301 24.94 1.76 13.06
CA THR A 301 25.21 1.25 14.40
C THR A 301 26.70 1.28 14.68
N ALA A 302 27.08 1.63 15.90
CA ALA A 302 28.46 1.55 16.38
C ALA A 302 28.51 1.04 17.82
N ARG A 303 29.51 0.21 18.09
CA ARG A 303 29.75 -0.38 19.41
C ARG A 303 31.24 -0.43 19.70
N ILE A 304 31.60 -0.01 20.91
CA ILE A 304 32.93 -0.25 21.46
C ILE A 304 32.92 -1.68 22.01
N THR A 305 33.73 -2.57 21.46
CA THR A 305 33.79 -3.99 21.83
C THR A 305 34.88 -4.30 22.85
N ALA A 306 35.92 -3.45 22.92
CA ALA A 306 36.91 -3.49 23.98
C ALA A 306 37.31 -2.06 24.36
N PRO A 307 37.35 -1.71 25.66
CA PRO A 307 37.06 -2.56 26.82
C PRO A 307 35.57 -2.77 27.10
N ALA A 308 34.69 -1.95 26.50
CA ALA A 308 33.22 -2.01 26.60
C ALA A 308 32.66 -1.94 28.03
N ARG A 309 33.34 -1.18 28.91
CA ARG A 309 32.95 -0.97 30.31
C ARG A 309 33.66 0.24 30.89
N ASP A 310 33.18 0.70 32.04
CA ASP A 310 33.83 1.71 32.86
C ASP A 310 35.06 1.13 33.57
N LEU A 311 36.10 1.95 33.70
CA LEU A 311 37.40 1.56 34.21
C LEU A 311 37.92 2.56 35.25
N VAL A 312 38.62 2.03 36.26
CA VAL A 312 39.45 2.82 37.17
C VAL A 312 40.90 2.39 36.97
N VAL A 313 41.80 3.36 36.79
CA VAL A 313 43.23 3.12 36.57
C VAL A 313 44.07 3.68 37.71
N ASP A 314 44.97 2.84 38.22
CA ASP A 314 45.93 3.22 39.27
C ASP A 314 47.16 3.94 38.69
N SER A 315 47.45 3.69 37.41
CA SER A 315 48.59 4.26 36.70
C SER A 315 48.20 4.72 35.30
N THR A 316 48.67 5.91 34.93
CA THR A 316 48.43 6.53 33.62
C THR A 316 49.59 6.35 32.66
N ARG A 317 50.64 5.61 33.05
CA ARG A 317 51.80 5.29 32.19
C ARG A 317 51.45 4.33 31.04
N THR A 318 50.24 3.79 31.03
CA THR A 318 49.75 2.83 30.04
C THR A 318 48.65 3.49 29.20
N SER A 319 48.68 3.25 27.89
CA SER A 319 47.62 3.68 27.00
C SER A 319 46.46 2.69 26.97
N LEU A 320 45.23 3.16 26.83
CA LEU A 320 44.04 2.30 26.77
C LEU A 320 43.74 1.87 25.32
N PRO A 321 43.87 0.58 24.96
CA PRO A 321 43.47 0.10 23.65
C PRO A 321 41.94 0.07 23.53
N ILE A 322 41.42 0.60 22.43
CA ILE A 322 40.00 0.63 22.10
C ILE A 322 39.76 -0.13 20.80
N THR A 323 38.78 -1.03 20.79
CA THR A 323 38.29 -1.69 19.58
C THR A 323 36.83 -1.32 19.35
N ILE A 324 36.52 -0.97 18.12
CA ILE A 324 35.22 -0.46 17.69
C ILE A 324 34.75 -1.27 16.50
N GLU A 325 33.46 -1.62 16.49
CA GLU A 325 32.78 -2.17 15.34
C GLU A 325 31.63 -1.25 14.95
N ALA A 326 31.55 -0.93 13.67
CA ALA A 326 30.47 -0.13 13.10
C ALA A 326 29.85 -0.86 11.90
N GLY A 327 28.52 -0.75 11.78
CA GLY A 327 27.74 -1.45 10.76
C GLY A 327 26.58 -0.61 10.26
N ASP A 328 26.27 -0.74 8.97
CA ASP A 328 25.17 -0.06 8.30
C ASP A 328 24.58 -0.94 7.16
N ASP A 329 23.37 -0.67 6.67
CA ASP A 329 22.76 -1.44 5.57
C ASP A 329 23.07 -0.88 4.17
N ILE A 330 23.50 0.39 4.08
CA ILE A 330 23.88 1.03 2.82
C ILE A 330 25.39 1.28 2.76
N GLY A 331 25.94 2.01 3.72
CA GLY A 331 27.36 2.30 3.78
C GLY A 331 27.71 3.36 4.81
N LEU A 332 28.85 3.13 5.47
CA LEU A 332 29.42 4.06 6.44
C LEU A 332 30.22 5.16 5.76
N ARG A 333 30.17 6.37 6.32
CA ARG A 333 30.92 7.54 5.81
C ARG A 333 31.90 8.10 6.84
N LEU A 334 31.50 8.14 8.11
CA LEU A 334 32.30 8.68 9.21
C LEU A 334 32.36 7.68 10.36
N LEU A 335 33.54 7.58 10.98
CA LEU A 335 33.75 6.87 12.23
C LEU A 335 34.82 7.61 13.04
N GLU A 336 34.42 8.19 14.17
CA GLU A 336 35.30 8.99 15.04
C GLU A 336 35.15 8.58 16.50
N LEU A 337 36.25 8.59 17.25
CA LEU A 337 36.25 8.44 18.71
C LEU A 337 36.32 9.83 19.35
N HIS A 338 35.25 10.21 20.05
CA HIS A 338 35.13 11.47 20.78
C HIS A 338 35.43 11.21 22.25
N ILE A 339 36.21 12.11 22.84
CA ILE A 339 36.56 12.09 24.25
C ILE A 339 36.15 13.41 24.90
N THR A 340 35.66 13.34 26.13
CA THR A 340 35.43 14.49 26.99
C THR A 340 36.25 14.26 28.25
N LYS A 341 37.33 15.02 28.39
CA LYS A 341 38.11 15.06 29.61
C LYS A 341 37.37 15.94 30.61
N VAL A 342 37.22 15.45 31.82
CA VAL A 342 36.67 16.19 32.95
C VAL A 342 37.75 16.24 34.02
N SER A 343 38.19 17.46 34.35
CA SER A 343 39.20 17.72 35.39
C SER A 343 38.67 18.70 36.42
N GLY A 344 38.93 18.39 37.68
CA GLY A 344 38.60 19.25 38.81
C GLY A 344 38.33 18.46 40.08
N SER A 345 38.63 19.05 41.23
CA SER A 345 38.16 18.61 42.53
C SER A 345 37.39 19.76 43.21
N GLY A 346 36.34 19.47 43.96
CA GLY A 346 35.49 20.52 44.52
C GLY A 346 34.47 21.08 43.50
N GLU A 347 34.24 22.38 43.49
CA GLU A 347 33.09 23.03 42.83
C GLU A 347 33.38 23.59 41.41
N ARG A 348 34.47 23.16 40.78
CA ARG A 348 34.90 23.68 39.48
C ARG A 348 35.31 22.53 38.57
N PHE A 349 34.39 22.11 37.71
CA PHE A 349 34.66 21.15 36.65
C PHE A 349 35.05 21.87 35.37
N THR A 350 36.13 21.40 34.74
CA THR A 350 36.56 21.85 33.41
C THR A 350 36.34 20.70 32.43
N PHE A 351 35.62 20.99 31.34
CA PHE A 351 35.33 20.04 30.27
C PHE A 351 36.19 20.39 29.07
N ASP A 352 36.97 19.41 28.58
CA ASP A 352 37.78 19.53 27.37
C ASP A 352 37.40 18.42 26.39
N GLU A 353 36.88 18.80 25.24
CA GLU A 353 36.43 17.87 24.20
C GLU A 353 37.53 17.65 23.17
N GLY A 354 37.80 16.39 22.86
CA GLY A 354 38.85 15.98 21.92
C GLY A 354 38.41 14.83 21.03
N ARG A 355 39.24 14.56 20.01
CA ARG A 355 39.10 13.40 19.14
C ARG A 355 40.36 12.57 19.20
N VAL A 356 40.19 11.25 19.20
CA VAL A 356 41.30 10.30 19.19
C VAL A 356 41.41 9.69 17.79
N PRO A 357 42.60 9.72 17.16
CA PRO A 357 42.81 9.09 15.86
C PRO A 357 42.52 7.58 15.92
N LEU A 358 41.81 7.09 14.90
CA LEU A 358 41.47 5.67 14.75
C LEU A 358 42.16 5.09 13.53
N HIS A 359 42.68 3.87 13.67
CA HIS A 359 43.08 3.04 12.54
C HIS A 359 41.89 2.20 12.08
N ILE A 360 41.28 2.59 10.95
CA ILE A 360 40.06 1.99 10.42
C ILE A 360 40.40 0.91 9.39
N VAL A 361 39.97 -0.32 9.65
CA VAL A 361 40.00 -1.46 8.73
C VAL A 361 38.61 -1.64 8.12
N ARG A 362 38.51 -1.44 6.81
CA ARG A 362 37.25 -1.52 6.05
C ARG A 362 37.14 -2.88 5.38
N SER A 363 36.46 -3.84 6.02
CA SER A 363 36.20 -5.16 5.43
C SER A 363 35.12 -5.11 4.34
N ALA A 364 34.15 -4.20 4.49
CA ALA A 364 33.11 -3.93 3.49
C ALA A 364 32.66 -2.46 3.58
N PRO A 365 31.96 -1.91 2.56
CA PRO A 365 31.38 -0.57 2.63
C PRO A 365 30.43 -0.38 3.83
N THR A 366 29.75 -1.46 4.23
CA THR A 366 28.75 -1.53 5.29
C THR A 366 29.29 -1.96 6.65
N GLN A 367 30.54 -2.41 6.74
CA GLN A 367 31.12 -2.96 7.98
C GLN A 367 32.57 -2.51 8.16
N TRP A 368 32.80 -1.70 9.20
CA TRP A 368 34.11 -1.18 9.54
C TRP A 368 34.51 -1.66 10.93
N ARG A 369 35.79 -2.02 11.09
CA ARG A 369 36.42 -2.18 12.40
C ARG A 369 37.45 -1.10 12.58
N ALA A 370 37.55 -0.54 13.78
CA ALA A 370 38.56 0.44 14.08
C ALA A 370 39.28 0.10 15.38
N ASN A 371 40.59 0.34 15.38
CA ASN A 371 41.42 0.24 16.57
C ASN A 371 41.98 1.62 16.90
N GLY A 372 41.86 2.00 18.17
CA GLY A 372 42.34 3.26 18.71
C GLY A 372 43.16 3.04 19.96
N THR A 373 43.88 4.06 20.38
CA THR A 373 44.64 4.02 21.62
C THR A 373 44.50 5.37 22.30
N ILE A 374 43.90 5.39 23.49
CA ILE A 374 43.70 6.61 24.26
C ILE A 374 44.93 6.81 25.16
N PRO A 375 45.68 7.91 25.01
CA PRO A 375 46.80 8.23 25.88
C PRO A 375 46.29 8.73 27.24
N LEU A 376 46.37 7.89 28.26
CA LEU A 376 45.86 8.21 29.60
C LEU A 376 46.78 9.19 30.36
N ASP A 377 48.07 9.22 30.04
CA ASP A 377 49.09 10.10 30.63
C ASP A 377 48.79 11.58 30.40
N SER A 378 48.39 11.95 29.19
CA SER A 378 48.06 13.34 28.86
C SER A 378 46.69 13.76 29.37
N LEU A 379 45.76 12.80 29.50
CA LEU A 379 44.37 13.08 29.82
C LEU A 379 44.06 13.01 31.32
N LEU A 380 44.67 12.09 32.07
CA LEU A 380 44.41 11.87 33.50
C LEU A 380 45.59 12.35 34.37
N LYS A 381 45.79 13.67 34.46
CA LYS A 381 46.98 14.28 35.09
C LYS A 381 46.89 14.30 36.61
N GLU A 382 45.70 14.44 37.16
CA GLU A 382 45.45 14.52 38.60
C GLU A 382 44.58 13.35 39.07
N PRO A 383 44.77 12.85 40.30
CA PRO A 383 43.87 11.84 40.86
C PRO A 383 42.43 12.39 40.96
N GLY A 384 41.45 11.61 40.51
CA GLY A 384 40.06 12.04 40.34
C GLY A 384 39.72 12.63 38.96
N ASP A 385 40.70 12.82 38.07
CA ASP A 385 40.41 13.11 36.66
C ASP A 385 39.63 11.94 36.04
N LEU A 386 38.67 12.25 35.17
CA LEU A 386 37.93 11.24 34.39
C LEU A 386 37.87 11.61 32.91
N VAL A 387 37.81 10.59 32.06
CA VAL A 387 37.62 10.70 30.62
C VAL A 387 36.39 9.90 30.23
N VAL A 388 35.42 10.58 29.64
CA VAL A 388 34.28 9.94 28.98
C VAL A 388 34.63 9.76 27.52
N TYR A 389 34.49 8.55 26.98
CA TYR A 389 34.75 8.28 25.57
C TYR A 389 33.55 7.60 24.90
N ARG A 390 33.23 8.03 23.69
CA ARG A 390 32.12 7.52 22.88
C ARG A 390 32.46 7.54 21.40
N VAL A 391 31.83 6.68 20.62
CA VAL A 391 32.03 6.65 19.16
C VAL A 391 30.90 7.38 18.48
N ARG A 392 31.26 8.20 17.48
CA ARG A 392 30.31 8.79 16.54
C ARG A 392 30.44 8.11 15.19
N VAL A 393 29.32 7.67 14.64
CA VAL A 393 29.21 7.05 13.33
C VAL A 393 28.20 7.81 12.48
N ALA A 394 28.50 8.00 11.20
CA ALA A 394 27.55 8.60 10.27
C ALA A 394 27.56 7.85 8.93
N ASP A 395 26.39 7.77 8.32
CA ASP A 395 26.16 7.23 6.99
C ASP A 395 26.26 8.34 5.92
N ALA A 396 25.83 8.02 4.70
CA ALA A 396 25.73 8.96 3.60
C ALA A 396 24.34 9.64 3.49
N ARG A 397 23.38 9.33 4.38
CA ARG A 397 22.01 9.84 4.30
C ARG A 397 22.00 11.37 4.47
N PRO A 398 21.45 12.13 3.50
CA PRO A 398 21.44 13.59 3.59
C PRO A 398 20.62 14.08 4.79
N GLY A 399 21.20 14.97 5.59
CA GLY A 399 20.53 15.58 6.75
C GLY A 399 20.41 14.69 7.99
N ALA A 400 20.89 13.43 7.95
CA ALA A 400 20.95 12.58 9.12
C ALA A 400 22.04 13.05 10.10
N ALA A 401 21.69 13.10 11.38
CA ALA A 401 22.64 13.35 12.46
C ALA A 401 23.51 12.10 12.68
N PRO A 402 24.80 12.26 13.05
CA PRO A 402 25.63 11.13 13.47
C PRO A 402 25.00 10.41 14.67
N VAL A 403 25.09 9.08 14.66
CA VAL A 403 24.67 8.23 15.77
C VAL A 403 25.83 8.07 16.74
N GLU A 404 25.54 8.15 18.04
CA GLU A 404 26.53 7.91 19.10
C GLU A 404 26.39 6.49 19.66
N SER A 405 27.53 5.88 20.02
CA SER A 405 27.54 4.64 20.80
C SER A 405 27.26 4.92 22.28
N ASP A 406 27.14 3.85 23.07
CA ASP A 406 27.28 3.93 24.52
C ASP A 406 28.58 4.66 24.90
N ALA A 407 28.51 5.44 25.97
CA ALA A 407 29.65 6.15 26.53
C ALA A 407 30.24 5.33 27.69
N PHE A 408 31.56 5.33 27.79
CA PHE A 408 32.29 4.65 28.86
C PHE A 408 33.24 5.62 29.55
N ILE A 409 33.52 5.35 30.82
CA ILE A 409 34.31 6.22 31.69
C ILE A 409 35.64 5.56 32.04
N VAL A 410 36.73 6.33 32.02
CA VAL A 410 38.00 5.94 32.63
C VAL A 410 38.41 7.00 33.65
N GLU A 411 38.59 6.60 34.90
CA GLU A 411 38.96 7.47 36.02
C GLU A 411 40.35 7.13 36.58
N ARG A 412 41.10 8.13 37.04
CA ARG A 412 42.34 7.90 37.81
C ARG A 412 42.07 7.81 39.31
N ALA A 413 42.48 6.70 39.92
CA ALA A 413 42.29 6.46 41.35
C ALA A 413 42.96 7.56 42.22
N ALA A 414 42.22 8.06 43.23
CA ALA A 414 42.73 8.97 44.25
C ALA A 414 43.38 8.23 45.44
N ALA A 415 44.55 8.69 45.89
CA ALA A 415 45.23 8.12 47.05
C ALA A 415 44.39 8.34 48.32
N GLY A 416 43.85 7.26 48.88
CA GLY A 416 42.92 7.27 50.02
C GLY A 416 41.58 6.57 49.74
N GLY A 417 41.28 6.24 48.48
CA GLY A 417 40.14 5.39 48.12
C GLY A 417 40.40 3.94 48.49
N ILE A 418 40.18 3.57 49.75
CA ILE A 418 40.13 2.16 50.14
C ILE A 418 38.95 1.52 49.40
N ALA A 419 39.25 0.49 48.61
CA ALA A 419 38.30 -0.52 48.17
C ALA A 419 37.69 -1.22 49.39
N ALA A 420 36.70 -0.60 50.03
CA ALA A 420 35.88 -1.23 51.03
C ALA A 420 34.81 -2.04 50.30
N ALA A 421 35.08 -3.33 50.15
CA ALA A 421 34.06 -4.32 49.85
C ALA A 421 32.84 -4.08 50.76
N GLY A 422 31.71 -3.72 50.16
CA GLY A 422 30.40 -3.76 50.81
C GLY A 422 29.78 -2.43 51.26
N PHE A 423 30.45 -1.29 51.14
CA PHE A 423 29.84 0.02 51.42
C PHE A 423 30.21 1.05 50.36
N ALA A 424 29.68 0.88 49.14
CA ALA A 424 29.68 1.95 48.15
C ALA A 424 28.50 2.88 48.44
N LEU A 425 28.75 3.91 49.25
CA LEU A 425 28.09 5.19 49.09
C LEU A 425 28.71 5.85 47.84
N ASP A 426 27.90 6.51 47.01
CA ASP A 426 28.43 7.23 45.84
C ASP A 426 29.28 8.41 46.36
N PRO A 427 30.56 8.58 45.95
CA PRO A 427 31.42 9.66 46.43
C PRO A 427 30.85 11.06 46.21
N GLU A 428 29.97 11.21 45.21
CA GLU A 428 29.28 12.46 44.94
C GLU A 428 28.13 12.71 45.93
N GLU A 429 27.24 11.74 46.16
CA GLU A 429 26.10 11.86 47.10
C GLU A 429 26.55 12.14 48.55
N ASP A 430 27.64 11.49 48.99
CA ASP A 430 28.23 11.73 50.32
C ASP A 430 28.74 13.17 50.46
N ARG A 431 29.32 13.74 49.41
CA ARG A 431 29.82 15.12 49.44
C ARG A 431 28.69 16.13 49.69
N TYR A 432 27.50 15.89 49.14
CA TYR A 432 26.40 16.84 49.25
C TYR A 432 25.57 16.68 50.54
N ALA A 433 25.43 15.44 51.04
CA ALA A 433 24.90 15.22 52.38
C ALA A 433 25.84 15.84 53.44
N VAL A 434 27.16 15.71 53.24
CA VAL A 434 28.18 16.34 54.09
C VAL A 434 28.11 17.87 53.98
N SER A 435 27.93 18.46 52.80
CA SER A 435 27.86 19.92 52.65
C SER A 435 26.65 20.53 53.37
N GLN A 436 25.47 19.91 53.29
CA GLN A 436 24.29 20.36 54.05
C GLN A 436 24.45 20.14 55.56
N GLN A 437 25.06 19.04 56.00
CA GLN A 437 25.37 18.81 57.42
C GLN A 437 26.36 19.82 57.99
N MET A 438 27.32 20.28 57.17
CA MET A 438 28.28 21.29 57.57
C MET A 438 27.62 22.66 57.79
N VAL A 439 26.62 23.03 56.98
CA VAL A 439 25.83 24.26 57.21
C VAL A 439 25.06 24.14 58.54
N ILE A 440 24.36 23.02 58.75
CA ILE A 440 23.64 22.74 60.01
C ILE A 440 24.56 22.88 61.22
N LEU A 441 25.74 22.27 61.17
CA LEU A 441 26.72 22.33 62.26
C LEU A 441 27.19 23.76 62.54
N LYS A 442 27.41 24.56 61.50
CA LYS A 442 27.80 25.96 61.67
C LYS A 442 26.65 26.82 62.24
N THR A 443 25.41 26.57 61.81
CA THR A 443 24.21 27.23 62.35
C THR A 443 24.01 26.87 63.84
N GLU A 444 24.19 25.61 64.22
CA GLU A 444 24.14 25.17 65.63
C GLU A 444 25.22 25.85 66.49
N ARG A 445 26.44 25.96 65.97
CA ARG A 445 27.54 26.69 66.65
C ARG A 445 27.23 28.17 66.80
N LEU A 446 26.64 28.81 65.78
CA LEU A 446 26.23 30.21 65.85
C LEU A 446 25.15 30.44 66.90
N ILE A 447 24.14 29.55 66.97
CA ILE A 447 23.08 29.59 68.00
C ILE A 447 23.69 29.45 69.41
N ALA A 448 24.63 28.52 69.60
CA ALA A 448 25.30 28.32 70.88
C ALA A 448 26.14 29.54 71.30
N ALA A 449 26.82 30.18 70.34
CA ALA A 449 27.66 31.35 70.57
C ALA A 449 26.88 32.68 70.63
N GLN A 450 25.62 32.71 70.21
CA GLN A 450 24.78 33.91 70.07
C GLN A 450 24.71 34.75 71.35
N LYS A 451 24.65 34.11 72.52
CA LYS A 451 24.59 34.79 73.83
C LYS A 451 25.91 35.44 74.26
N SER A 452 27.01 35.08 73.62
CA SER A 452 28.37 35.54 73.93
C SER A 452 28.98 36.47 72.87
N LEU A 453 28.32 36.63 71.72
CA LEU A 453 28.78 37.43 70.59
C LEU A 453 28.06 38.79 70.56
N ALA A 454 28.74 39.82 70.06
CA ALA A 454 28.10 41.10 69.75
C ALA A 454 27.06 40.93 68.63
N GLY A 455 25.92 41.63 68.71
CA GLY A 455 24.82 41.48 67.74
C GLY A 455 25.24 41.67 66.28
N THR A 456 26.16 42.59 66.01
CA THR A 456 26.72 42.82 64.66
C THR A 456 27.57 41.66 64.15
N ALA A 457 28.24 40.91 65.04
CA ALA A 457 29.01 39.73 64.69
C ALA A 457 28.10 38.53 64.38
N VAL A 458 26.98 38.38 65.11
CA VAL A 458 25.96 37.37 64.82
C VAL A 458 25.31 37.62 63.47
N GLU A 459 25.00 38.88 63.17
CA GLU A 459 24.44 39.28 61.89
C GLU A 459 25.38 38.94 60.72
N GLU A 460 26.66 39.29 60.82
CA GLU A 460 27.63 39.01 59.76
C GLU A 460 27.79 37.50 59.54
N GLN A 461 27.89 36.72 60.62
CA GLN A 461 27.99 35.25 60.54
C GLN A 461 26.71 34.62 59.98
N SER A 462 25.53 35.16 60.31
CA SER A 462 24.25 34.71 59.75
C SER A 462 24.16 34.99 58.24
N ARG A 463 24.60 36.17 57.79
CA ARG A 463 24.67 36.52 56.35
C ARG A 463 25.66 35.63 55.59
N GLN A 464 26.80 35.30 56.19
CA GLN A 464 27.76 34.36 55.62
C GLN A 464 27.15 32.95 55.49
N LEU A 465 26.45 32.47 56.51
CA LEU A 465 25.74 31.18 56.43
C LEU A 465 24.63 31.19 55.38
N ALA A 466 23.89 32.29 55.22
CA ALA A 466 22.89 32.42 54.15
C ALA A 466 23.53 32.33 52.75
N ALA A 467 24.76 32.84 52.57
CA ALA A 467 25.51 32.70 51.33
C ALA A 467 25.97 31.25 51.10
N GLU A 468 26.48 30.58 52.15
CA GLU A 468 26.86 29.17 52.09
C GLU A 468 25.66 28.26 51.77
N GLN A 469 24.50 28.48 52.39
CA GLN A 469 23.27 27.72 52.12
C GLN A 469 22.77 27.91 50.69
N ARG A 470 22.92 29.11 50.10
CA ARG A 470 22.60 29.38 48.68
C ARG A 470 23.56 28.67 47.73
N ARG A 471 24.84 28.60 48.12
CA ARG A 471 25.89 27.90 47.35
C ARG A 471 25.62 26.40 47.30
N VAL A 472 25.34 25.77 48.45
CA VAL A 472 24.95 24.35 48.53
C VAL A 472 23.73 24.09 47.65
N ARG A 473 22.69 24.91 47.77
CA ARG A 473 21.48 24.79 46.93
C ARG A 473 21.78 24.90 45.43
N ALA A 474 22.63 25.84 45.03
CA ALA A 474 23.00 26.03 43.63
C ALA A 474 23.75 24.83 43.06
N GLU A 475 24.62 24.20 43.86
CA GLU A 475 25.33 22.97 43.50
C GLU A 475 24.33 21.82 43.21
N PHE A 476 23.27 21.70 44.03
CA PHE A 476 22.19 20.72 43.81
C PHE A 476 21.33 21.03 42.58
N VAL A 477 20.95 22.30 42.36
CA VAL A 477 20.14 22.69 41.18
C VAL A 477 20.94 22.49 39.89
N PHE A 478 22.23 22.81 39.90
CA PHE A 478 23.12 22.68 38.75
C PHE A 478 23.31 21.22 38.32
N MET A 479 23.51 20.29 39.27
CA MET A 479 23.65 18.86 38.99
C MET A 479 22.45 18.27 38.25
N MET A 480 21.24 18.76 38.53
CA MET A 480 20.00 18.17 38.02
C MET A 480 19.64 18.61 36.59
N GLY A 481 20.41 19.50 35.97
CA GLY A 481 20.14 20.00 34.62
C GLY A 481 18.96 20.99 34.55
N GLY A 482 18.99 21.88 33.54
CA GLY A 482 18.05 23.00 33.39
C GLY A 482 16.55 22.64 33.21
N GLU A 483 16.18 21.35 33.23
CA GLU A 483 14.79 20.90 33.24
C GLU A 483 14.07 21.18 34.59
N PHE A 484 14.82 21.41 35.67
CA PHE A 484 14.25 21.76 36.98
C PHE A 484 14.11 23.27 37.23
N GLU A 485 14.85 24.11 36.50
CA GLU A 485 14.68 25.57 36.58
C GLU A 485 13.25 25.98 36.18
N GLN A 486 12.66 25.34 35.17
CA GLN A 486 11.29 25.64 34.74
C GLN A 486 10.24 25.24 35.79
N ALA A 487 10.46 24.15 36.55
CA ALA A 487 9.55 23.72 37.62
C ALA A 487 9.65 24.60 38.87
N LEU A 488 10.82 25.21 39.12
CA LEU A 488 11.03 26.16 40.21
C LEU A 488 10.45 27.55 39.89
N VAL A 489 10.46 27.95 38.61
CA VAL A 489 9.95 29.26 38.14
C VAL A 489 8.42 29.25 37.95
N ALA A 490 7.81 28.12 37.60
CA ALA A 490 6.36 28.02 37.43
C ALA A 490 5.54 28.17 38.73
N ASP A 491 6.16 27.92 39.88
CA ASP A 491 5.50 27.80 41.19
C ASP A 491 5.62 29.07 42.07
N GLU A 492 6.36 30.10 41.63
CA GLU A 492 6.45 31.37 42.37
C GLU A 492 5.16 32.21 42.30
N ASN A 493 4.24 31.91 41.38
CA ASN A 493 2.99 32.66 41.18
C ASN A 493 1.68 31.86 41.41
N GLY A 494 1.72 30.70 42.06
CA GLY A 494 0.53 29.83 42.13
C GLY A 494 0.45 28.90 43.31
N ILE A 495 0.24 29.44 44.53
CA ILE A 495 -0.26 28.64 45.65
C ILE A 495 -1.76 28.37 45.40
N ALA A 496 -2.11 27.42 44.53
CA ALA A 496 -3.41 26.73 44.48
C ALA A 496 -3.45 25.69 43.35
N ASP A 497 -4.02 24.52 43.65
CA ASP A 497 -4.41 23.42 42.77
C ASP A 497 -3.31 22.63 42.05
N LEU A 498 -2.80 21.61 42.75
CA LEU A 498 -2.55 20.32 42.13
C LEU A 498 -3.78 19.44 42.40
N ASP A 499 -4.66 19.37 41.42
CA ASP A 499 -5.90 18.59 41.44
C ASP A 499 -5.58 17.09 41.47
N GLU A 500 -5.90 16.43 42.59
CA GLU A 500 -5.69 14.99 42.86
C GLU A 500 -6.60 14.08 42.01
N SER A 501 -7.43 14.62 41.12
CA SER A 501 -8.40 13.84 40.35
C SER A 501 -7.93 13.34 38.96
N HIS A 502 -6.71 13.67 38.53
CA HIS A 502 -6.18 13.21 37.23
C HIS A 502 -5.20 12.01 37.30
N GLU A 503 -4.94 11.43 38.48
CA GLU A 503 -4.07 10.24 38.63
C GLU A 503 -4.81 8.89 38.57
N ALA A 504 -6.15 8.88 38.54
CA ALA A 504 -6.95 7.66 38.71
C ALA A 504 -7.18 6.80 37.45
N GLU A 505 -6.74 7.21 36.25
CA GLU A 505 -6.98 6.45 35.00
C GLU A 505 -5.73 5.76 34.41
N SER A 506 -4.64 5.66 35.17
CA SER A 506 -3.45 4.92 34.72
C SER A 506 -3.04 3.76 35.64
N GLU A 507 -4.00 3.06 36.23
CA GLU A 507 -3.73 1.82 36.99
C GLU A 507 -3.41 0.63 36.07
N ALA A 508 -2.20 0.61 35.51
CA ALA A 508 -1.54 -0.62 35.05
C ALA A 508 0.00 -0.54 35.00
N ASP A 509 0.63 0.64 34.95
CA ASP A 509 2.10 0.80 34.80
C ASP A 509 2.84 1.39 36.03
N LEU A 510 2.16 1.47 37.18
CA LEU A 510 2.50 2.42 38.24
C LEU A 510 3.65 2.04 39.21
N ALA A 511 4.38 0.94 39.08
CA ALA A 511 5.42 0.63 40.09
C ALA A 511 6.73 1.43 39.89
N ALA A 512 7.23 1.53 38.65
CA ALA A 512 8.48 2.21 38.32
C ALA A 512 8.32 3.74 38.24
N GLY A 513 7.22 4.21 37.67
CA GLY A 513 6.91 5.65 37.55
C GLY A 513 6.65 6.34 38.90
N ARG A 514 5.96 5.66 39.85
CA ARG A 514 5.70 6.22 41.19
C ARG A 514 6.98 6.45 42.01
N MET A 515 8.01 5.61 41.83
CA MET A 515 9.27 5.72 42.57
C MET A 515 10.15 6.86 42.05
N VAL A 516 10.23 7.04 40.72
CA VAL A 516 10.92 8.16 40.07
C VAL A 516 10.25 9.48 40.43
N ASN A 517 8.92 9.53 40.42
CA ASN A 517 8.15 10.72 40.80
C ASN A 517 8.29 11.08 42.29
N ARG A 518 8.38 10.09 43.19
CA ARG A 518 8.58 10.33 44.63
C ARG A 518 10.00 10.80 44.98
N GLY A 519 11.04 10.26 44.35
CA GLY A 519 12.41 10.76 44.51
C GLY A 519 12.54 12.21 44.03
N ARG A 520 11.92 12.51 42.88
CA ARG A 520 11.82 13.87 42.33
C ARG A 520 11.10 14.84 43.28
N ALA A 521 9.99 14.42 43.89
CA ALA A 521 9.24 15.24 44.84
C ALA A 521 10.01 15.54 46.14
N ALA A 522 10.73 14.55 46.68
CA ALA A 522 11.58 14.74 47.86
C ALA A 522 12.71 15.76 47.58
N LEU A 523 13.35 15.67 46.41
CA LEU A 523 14.41 16.60 46.02
C LEU A 523 13.93 18.05 45.86
N LEU A 524 12.77 18.26 45.22
CA LEU A 524 12.16 19.60 45.13
C LEU A 524 11.82 20.17 46.51
N THR A 525 11.34 19.32 47.41
CA THR A 525 11.04 19.71 48.80
C THR A 525 12.30 20.12 49.55
N ALA A 526 13.43 19.42 49.33
CA ALA A 526 14.72 19.80 49.88
C ALA A 526 15.20 21.17 49.38
N ILE A 527 15.14 21.42 48.06
CA ILE A 527 15.57 22.70 47.46
C ILE A 527 14.72 23.86 48.00
N ARG A 528 13.41 23.69 48.12
CA ARG A 528 12.51 24.68 48.73
C ARG A 528 12.87 24.95 50.20
N ALA A 529 13.18 23.90 50.96
CA ALA A 529 13.60 24.03 52.35
C ALA A 529 14.95 24.78 52.47
N MET A 530 15.91 24.53 51.58
CA MET A 530 17.18 25.29 51.53
C MET A 530 16.96 26.76 51.19
N SER A 531 16.02 27.08 50.30
CA SER A 531 15.65 28.46 49.98
C SER A 531 15.07 29.18 51.19
N ARG A 532 14.16 28.53 51.94
CA ARG A 532 13.61 29.10 53.18
C ARG A 532 14.68 29.27 54.25
N ALA A 533 15.58 28.30 54.42
CA ALA A 533 16.71 28.41 55.33
C ALA A 533 17.61 29.62 55.01
N ALA A 534 17.95 29.82 53.74
CA ALA A 534 18.76 30.97 53.32
C ALA A 534 18.07 32.33 53.59
N LEU A 535 16.75 32.40 53.41
CA LEU A 535 15.96 33.61 53.71
C LEU A 535 15.95 33.90 55.21
N THR A 536 15.63 32.90 56.04
CA THR A 536 15.55 33.09 57.50
C THR A 536 16.93 33.33 58.13
N LEU A 537 18.01 32.79 57.57
CA LEU A 537 19.38 33.17 57.92
C LEU A 537 19.69 34.63 57.54
N GLY A 538 19.14 35.13 56.44
CA GLY A 538 19.24 36.56 56.06
C GLY A 538 18.49 37.48 57.02
N GLU A 539 17.38 37.01 57.58
CA GLU A 539 16.54 37.70 58.58
C GLU A 539 17.03 37.52 60.03
N GLN A 540 18.15 36.82 60.24
CA GLN A 540 18.74 36.50 61.55
C GLN A 540 17.88 35.57 62.44
N ASP A 541 16.85 34.90 61.90
CA ASP A 541 16.13 33.84 62.61
C ASP A 541 16.84 32.49 62.47
N LEU A 542 17.86 32.30 63.31
CA LEU A 542 18.69 31.10 63.33
C LEU A 542 17.90 29.83 63.71
N THR A 543 16.86 29.96 64.52
CA THR A 543 16.09 28.80 65.01
C THR A 543 15.17 28.23 63.95
N THR A 544 14.51 29.11 63.19
CA THR A 544 13.69 28.71 62.06
C THR A 544 14.56 28.26 60.89
N ALA A 545 15.71 28.89 60.67
CA ALA A 545 16.71 28.43 59.71
C ALA A 545 17.14 26.98 59.96
N LEU A 546 17.57 26.65 61.18
CA LEU A 546 18.01 25.30 61.53
C LEU A 546 16.91 24.23 61.28
N ARG A 547 15.64 24.58 61.49
CA ARG A 547 14.50 23.69 61.21
C ARG A 547 14.36 23.42 59.70
N HIS A 548 14.54 24.45 58.88
CA HIS A 548 14.51 24.32 57.43
C HIS A 548 15.73 23.55 56.90
N GLU A 549 16.92 23.79 57.44
CA GLU A 549 18.14 23.06 57.07
C GLU A 549 18.02 21.55 57.39
N ARG A 550 17.45 21.20 58.55
CA ARG A 550 17.19 19.79 58.92
C ARG A 550 16.12 19.15 58.04
N THR A 551 15.06 19.89 57.71
CA THR A 551 14.05 19.44 56.74
C THR A 551 14.68 19.16 55.38
N ALA A 552 15.60 20.02 54.92
CA ALA A 552 16.33 19.80 53.68
C ALA A 552 17.17 18.52 53.74
N LEU A 553 17.92 18.29 54.83
CA LEU A 553 18.75 17.10 55.01
C LEU A 553 17.92 15.80 54.96
N THR A 554 16.79 15.74 55.67
CA THR A 554 15.92 14.55 55.67
C THR A 554 15.42 14.21 54.27
N ASN A 555 14.97 15.21 53.51
CA ASN A 555 14.44 15.01 52.17
C ASN A 555 15.54 14.64 51.15
N LEU A 556 16.77 15.14 51.33
CA LEU A 556 17.92 14.70 50.54
C LEU A 556 18.24 13.22 50.79
N GLN A 557 18.33 12.82 52.07
CA GLN A 557 18.58 11.43 52.43
C GLN A 557 17.51 10.49 51.88
N GLU A 558 16.25 10.94 51.89
CA GLU A 558 15.12 10.21 51.34
C GLU A 558 15.15 10.08 49.81
N ALA A 559 15.60 11.11 49.10
CA ALA A 559 15.79 11.07 47.66
C ALA A 559 16.89 10.06 47.25
N PHE A 560 18.06 10.12 47.89
CA PHE A 560 19.21 9.29 47.53
C PHE A 560 19.12 7.82 48.00
N ALA A 561 18.52 7.56 49.18
CA ALA A 561 18.36 6.20 49.67
C ALA A 561 17.51 5.30 48.74
N ARG A 562 16.65 5.89 47.90
CA ARG A 562 15.74 5.15 47.00
C ARG A 562 16.31 4.91 45.60
N GLN A 563 17.20 5.77 45.10
CA GLN A 563 18.04 5.46 43.92
C GLN A 563 18.92 4.22 44.16
N ARG A 564 19.33 4.00 45.41
CA ARG A 564 20.12 2.85 45.86
C ARG A 564 19.46 1.48 45.61
N PHE A 565 18.13 1.40 45.56
CA PHE A 565 17.43 0.12 45.32
C PHE A 565 17.54 -0.34 43.86
N LEU A 566 17.73 0.58 42.91
CA LEU A 566 17.94 0.28 41.49
C LEU A 566 19.41 -0.07 41.20
N MET A 567 20.35 0.61 41.87
CA MET A 567 21.80 0.44 41.65
C MET A 567 22.41 -0.77 42.38
N ARG A 568 21.74 -1.31 43.42
CA ARG A 568 22.16 -2.55 44.10
C ARG A 568 22.06 -3.79 43.22
N ALA A 569 21.25 -3.76 42.15
CA ALA A 569 21.18 -4.84 41.17
C ALA A 569 22.29 -4.76 40.08
N LEU A 570 23.04 -3.65 40.03
CA LEU A 570 24.04 -3.37 38.99
C LEU A 570 25.32 -2.80 39.61
N SER A 571 26.06 -3.58 40.41
CA SER A 571 27.43 -3.17 40.77
C SER A 571 28.28 -4.32 41.26
N GLN A 572 29.11 -4.84 40.36
CA GLN A 572 30.51 -5.12 40.68
C GLN A 572 31.35 -4.45 39.58
N ARG A 573 31.92 -3.28 39.88
CA ARG A 573 33.00 -2.70 39.07
C ARG A 573 34.27 -3.46 39.43
N GLU A 574 34.77 -4.28 38.52
CA GLU A 574 35.90 -5.17 38.76
C GLU A 574 37.18 -4.58 38.16
N ALA A 575 38.25 -4.51 38.96
CA ALA A 575 39.57 -4.14 38.51
C ALA A 575 40.09 -5.19 37.50
N LEU A 576 40.78 -4.74 36.45
CA LEU A 576 41.30 -5.64 35.43
C LEU A 576 42.44 -6.51 35.98
N ASP A 577 42.18 -7.81 36.15
CA ASP A 577 43.23 -8.84 36.20
C ASP A 577 43.42 -9.43 34.79
N PHE A 578 44.58 -9.14 34.21
CA PHE A 578 44.95 -9.54 32.85
C PHE A 578 45.19 -11.06 32.68
N THR A 579 45.12 -11.85 33.75
CA THR A 579 45.42 -13.29 33.71
C THR A 579 44.21 -14.20 33.42
N ARG A 580 42.98 -13.67 33.38
CA ARG A 580 41.76 -14.48 33.20
C ARG A 580 40.80 -13.86 32.17
N ARG A 581 40.94 -14.23 30.90
CA ARG A 581 39.94 -13.92 29.86
C ARG A 581 39.44 -15.20 29.19
N LEU A 582 38.14 -15.47 29.28
CA LEU A 582 37.41 -16.40 28.42
C LEU A 582 36.23 -15.64 27.76
N SER A 583 36.04 -15.92 26.48
CA SER A 583 35.10 -15.28 25.54
C SER A 583 33.82 -16.10 25.38
N GLY A 584 32.65 -15.45 25.39
CA GLY A 584 31.37 -16.04 25.02
C GLY A 584 30.49 -15.06 24.23
N THR A 585 29.69 -15.57 23.29
CA THR A 585 28.87 -14.85 22.31
C THR A 585 27.39 -14.76 22.73
N LEU A 586 26.76 -13.59 22.53
CA LEU A 586 25.34 -13.33 22.83
C LEU A 586 24.60 -12.87 21.56
N ASP A 587 24.05 -13.83 20.80
CA ASP A 587 23.47 -13.63 19.46
C ASP A 587 21.93 -13.49 19.42
N SER A 588 21.21 -13.26 20.53
CA SER A 588 19.74 -13.38 20.53
C SER A 588 18.96 -12.21 21.12
N VAL A 589 19.12 -10.99 20.60
CA VAL A 589 18.18 -9.88 20.90
C VAL A 589 17.81 -9.11 19.63
N ALA A 590 16.62 -9.37 19.08
CA ALA A 590 16.01 -8.58 18.02
C ALA A 590 14.91 -7.66 18.60
N ARG A 591 14.94 -6.36 18.25
CA ARG A 591 13.90 -5.38 18.62
C ARG A 591 12.79 -5.35 17.57
N ALA A 592 11.54 -5.28 18.01
CA ALA A 592 10.35 -5.17 17.16
C ALA A 592 10.12 -3.72 16.67
N PRO A 593 9.66 -3.52 15.43
CA PRO A 593 9.33 -2.20 14.89
C PRO A 593 7.95 -1.68 15.36
N LEU A 594 7.79 -0.37 15.43
CA LEU A 594 6.58 0.34 15.87
C LEU A 594 5.41 0.20 14.88
N PRO A 595 4.15 0.21 15.36
CA PRO A 595 2.97 0.06 14.50
C PRO A 595 2.56 1.40 13.84
N THR A 596 2.23 1.32 12.55
CA THR A 596 1.59 2.38 11.76
C THR A 596 0.07 2.42 11.98
N PRO A 597 -0.60 3.57 11.76
CA PRO A 597 -2.02 3.73 12.05
C PRO A 597 -2.88 2.94 11.05
N VAL A 598 -3.62 1.95 11.56
CA VAL A 598 -4.57 1.13 10.80
C VAL A 598 -5.94 1.84 10.80
N GLY A 599 -6.60 1.90 9.64
CA GLY A 599 -7.97 2.42 9.53
C GLY A 599 -8.97 1.62 10.37
N ASP A 600 -10.19 2.14 10.55
CA ASP A 600 -11.21 1.51 11.39
C ASP A 600 -11.41 0.01 11.04
N PRO A 601 -11.10 -0.92 11.98
CA PRO A 601 -11.13 -2.35 11.71
C PRO A 601 -12.54 -2.89 11.41
N ALA A 602 -13.61 -2.16 11.76
CA ALA A 602 -14.97 -2.54 11.37
C ALA A 602 -15.22 -2.35 9.87
N THR A 603 -14.84 -1.19 9.33
CA THR A 603 -14.96 -0.88 7.90
C THR A 603 -14.09 -1.81 7.04
N GLN A 604 -12.87 -2.10 7.49
CA GLN A 604 -11.95 -3.00 6.79
C GLN A 604 -12.50 -4.44 6.70
N ARG A 605 -13.15 -4.93 7.76
CA ARG A 605 -13.78 -6.28 7.78
C ARG A 605 -14.91 -6.41 6.77
N LEU A 606 -15.79 -5.41 6.68
CA LEU A 606 -16.91 -5.42 5.72
C LEU A 606 -16.40 -5.45 4.28
N ALA A 607 -15.35 -4.68 3.97
CA ALA A 607 -14.75 -4.65 2.65
C ALA A 607 -14.08 -5.98 2.28
N ILE A 608 -13.31 -6.59 3.21
CA ILE A 608 -12.68 -7.91 2.98
C ILE A 608 -13.74 -8.99 2.75
N ARG A 609 -14.84 -8.97 3.50
CA ARG A 609 -15.94 -9.93 3.33
C ARG A 609 -16.59 -9.82 1.96
N ALA A 610 -16.88 -8.60 1.49
CA ALA A 610 -17.44 -8.38 0.16
C ALA A 610 -16.51 -8.87 -0.96
N ILE A 611 -15.20 -8.67 -0.82
CA ILE A 611 -14.20 -9.17 -1.77
C ILE A 611 -14.17 -10.70 -1.75
N LEU A 612 -14.15 -11.32 -0.57
CA LEU A 612 -14.14 -12.79 -0.42
C LEU A 612 -15.37 -13.43 -1.05
N ASP A 613 -16.57 -12.89 -0.81
CA ASP A 613 -17.82 -13.39 -1.40
C ASP A 613 -17.75 -13.35 -2.94
N THR A 614 -17.20 -12.27 -3.50
CA THR A 614 -17.03 -12.12 -4.96
C THR A 614 -16.02 -13.13 -5.53
N VAL A 615 -14.94 -13.43 -4.80
CA VAL A 615 -13.94 -14.44 -5.21
C VAL A 615 -14.53 -15.86 -5.15
N LEU A 616 -15.30 -16.18 -4.11
CA LEU A 616 -15.90 -17.50 -3.88
C LEU A 616 -17.03 -17.85 -4.84
N ILE A 617 -17.82 -16.86 -5.26
CA ILE A 617 -18.86 -17.04 -6.28
C ILE A 617 -18.25 -17.37 -7.66
N GLY A 618 -16.95 -17.06 -7.84
CA GLY A 618 -16.28 -17.08 -9.13
C GLY A 618 -16.77 -15.92 -9.97
N GLY A 619 -15.85 -15.16 -10.58
CA GLY A 619 -16.16 -13.95 -11.36
C GLY A 619 -17.10 -14.13 -12.56
N GLU A 620 -17.79 -15.27 -12.70
CA GLU A 620 -18.75 -15.61 -13.76
C GLU A 620 -20.21 -15.71 -13.25
N GLY A 621 -20.46 -15.64 -11.93
CA GLY A 621 -21.81 -15.62 -11.38
C GLY A 621 -22.51 -14.29 -11.64
N ARG A 622 -23.43 -14.24 -12.61
CA ARG A 622 -24.34 -13.10 -12.82
C ARG A 622 -25.01 -12.76 -11.48
N PRO A 623 -24.79 -11.58 -10.88
CA PRO A 623 -25.54 -11.17 -9.72
C PRO A 623 -27.00 -10.98 -10.16
N SER A 624 -27.93 -11.32 -9.27
CA SER A 624 -29.37 -11.10 -9.48
C SER A 624 -29.75 -9.61 -9.66
N SER A 625 -28.79 -8.69 -9.46
CA SER A 625 -28.96 -7.23 -9.48
C SER A 625 -28.50 -6.51 -10.75
N GLY A 626 -27.97 -7.20 -11.77
CA GLY A 626 -27.64 -6.55 -13.06
C GLY A 626 -26.39 -5.65 -13.07
N GLU A 627 -25.64 -5.54 -11.98
CA GLU A 627 -24.32 -4.89 -11.98
C GLU A 627 -23.22 -5.80 -12.56
N PRO A 628 -22.25 -5.26 -13.32
CA PRO A 628 -21.12 -6.04 -13.82
C PRO A 628 -20.25 -6.54 -12.66
N VAL A 629 -19.95 -7.85 -12.65
CA VAL A 629 -19.03 -8.45 -11.68
C VAL A 629 -17.63 -7.85 -11.89
N PRO A 630 -16.98 -7.31 -10.84
CA PRO A 630 -15.66 -6.73 -10.97
C PRO A 630 -14.63 -7.79 -11.36
N SER A 631 -13.69 -7.42 -12.24
CA SER A 631 -12.61 -8.34 -12.66
C SER A 631 -11.66 -8.64 -11.49
N TYR A 632 -10.93 -9.75 -11.55
CA TYR A 632 -9.96 -10.10 -10.50
C TYR A 632 -8.87 -9.02 -10.32
N HIS A 633 -8.53 -8.27 -11.37
CA HIS A 633 -7.63 -7.13 -11.30
C HIS A 633 -8.24 -5.95 -10.51
N GLN A 634 -9.54 -5.70 -10.65
CA GLN A 634 -10.26 -4.69 -9.86
C GLN A 634 -10.39 -5.11 -8.38
N LEU A 635 -10.60 -6.40 -8.11
CA LEU A 635 -10.58 -6.92 -6.74
C LEU A 635 -9.20 -6.79 -6.09
N ALA A 636 -8.13 -7.06 -6.83
CA ALA A 636 -6.75 -6.85 -6.36
C ALA A 636 -6.49 -5.38 -6.00
N LEU A 637 -6.98 -4.45 -6.82
CA LEU A 637 -6.89 -3.02 -6.53
C LEU A 637 -7.63 -2.64 -5.24
N ARG A 638 -8.86 -3.14 -5.04
CA ARG A 638 -9.63 -2.91 -3.80
C ARG A 638 -8.91 -3.43 -2.57
N VAL A 639 -8.23 -4.59 -2.66
CA VAL A 639 -7.42 -5.13 -1.56
C VAL A 639 -6.28 -4.18 -1.18
N LEU A 640 -5.54 -3.63 -2.14
CA LEU A 640 -4.45 -2.69 -1.86
C LEU A 640 -4.96 -1.32 -1.38
N GLN A 641 -6.16 -0.91 -1.77
CA GLN A 641 -6.77 0.32 -1.26
C GLN A 641 -7.15 0.23 0.23
N LEU A 642 -7.33 -0.98 0.77
CA LEU A 642 -7.63 -1.17 2.20
C LEU A 642 -6.38 -0.97 3.06
N ASP A 643 -5.27 -1.60 2.67
CA ASP A 643 -4.00 -1.47 3.35
C ASP A 643 -2.86 -1.89 2.40
N ALA A 644 -2.22 -0.93 1.75
CA ALA A 644 -1.12 -1.20 0.83
C ALA A 644 0.18 -1.58 1.56
N GLY A 645 0.30 -1.26 2.85
CA GLY A 645 1.47 -1.54 3.69
C GLY A 645 1.49 -2.95 4.26
N ASP A 646 0.32 -3.58 4.45
CA ASP A 646 0.27 -4.97 4.94
C ASP A 646 0.80 -5.95 3.87
N ALA A 647 1.89 -6.65 4.19
CA ALA A 647 2.47 -7.70 3.35
C ALA A 647 1.48 -8.83 3.02
N ARG A 648 0.41 -9.03 3.81
CA ARG A 648 -0.70 -9.94 3.51
C ARG A 648 -1.56 -9.40 2.36
N ALA A 649 -1.95 -8.13 2.41
CA ALA A 649 -2.74 -7.49 1.35
C ALA A 649 -1.99 -7.51 0.01
N GLN A 650 -0.69 -7.21 0.02
CA GLN A 650 0.16 -7.30 -1.18
C GLN A 650 0.20 -8.70 -1.79
N ARG A 651 0.31 -9.75 -0.95
CA ARG A 651 0.29 -11.16 -1.42
C ARG A 651 -1.07 -11.55 -1.98
N ILE A 652 -2.16 -11.17 -1.31
CA ILE A 652 -3.53 -11.42 -1.77
C ILE A 652 -3.77 -10.76 -3.13
N ALA A 653 -3.38 -9.51 -3.30
CA ALA A 653 -3.49 -8.80 -4.57
C ALA A 653 -2.71 -9.52 -5.69
N GLY A 654 -1.50 -10.00 -5.41
CA GLY A 654 -0.71 -10.80 -6.36
C GLY A 654 -1.39 -12.10 -6.79
N TRP A 655 -2.01 -12.84 -5.87
CA TRP A 655 -2.78 -14.04 -6.22
C TRP A 655 -4.04 -13.72 -7.01
N LEU A 656 -4.73 -12.62 -6.69
CA LEU A 656 -5.90 -12.17 -7.46
C LEU A 656 -5.53 -11.80 -8.90
N GLN A 657 -4.39 -11.14 -9.13
CA GLN A 657 -3.90 -10.87 -10.50
C GLN A 657 -3.64 -12.16 -11.29
N GLN A 658 -3.05 -13.18 -10.65
CA GLN A 658 -2.79 -14.49 -11.26
C GLN A 658 -4.06 -15.32 -11.49
N SER A 659 -5.18 -14.93 -10.88
CA SER A 659 -6.47 -15.62 -10.97
C SER A 659 -7.23 -15.33 -12.27
N ALA A 660 -6.69 -14.43 -13.12
CA ALA A 660 -7.25 -14.12 -14.43
C ALA A 660 -7.02 -15.29 -15.43
N GLY A 661 -8.09 -16.01 -15.80
CA GLY A 661 -8.04 -17.11 -16.76
C GLY A 661 -8.63 -18.44 -16.25
N ARG A 662 -8.61 -19.50 -17.06
CA ARG A 662 -9.17 -20.83 -16.68
C ARG A 662 -8.09 -21.91 -16.52
N THR A 663 -6.83 -21.51 -16.33
CA THR A 663 -5.74 -22.45 -16.14
C THR A 663 -5.77 -23.07 -14.73
N PRO A 664 -5.21 -24.27 -14.53
CA PRO A 664 -5.05 -24.85 -13.19
C PRO A 664 -4.28 -23.92 -12.23
N SER A 665 -3.30 -23.17 -12.76
CA SER A 665 -2.55 -22.15 -11.99
C SER A 665 -3.43 -20.99 -11.54
N ALA A 666 -4.36 -20.53 -12.39
CA ALA A 666 -5.32 -19.49 -12.03
C ALA A 666 -6.30 -19.98 -10.95
N GLN A 667 -6.70 -21.26 -11.01
CA GLN A 667 -7.55 -21.84 -9.97
C GLN A 667 -6.81 -21.97 -8.63
N ALA A 668 -5.56 -22.45 -8.62
CA ALA A 668 -4.75 -22.50 -7.42
C ALA A 668 -4.49 -21.12 -6.80
N ALA A 669 -4.33 -20.09 -7.64
CA ALA A 669 -4.20 -18.71 -7.19
C ALA A 669 -5.50 -18.19 -6.54
N ARG A 670 -6.69 -18.53 -7.07
CA ARG A 670 -7.98 -18.20 -6.44
C ARG A 670 -8.14 -18.87 -5.10
N ASP A 671 -7.80 -20.15 -5.01
CA ASP A 671 -7.91 -20.91 -3.77
C ASP A 671 -6.98 -20.30 -2.70
N SER A 672 -5.74 -19.94 -3.09
CA SER A 672 -4.77 -19.27 -2.23
C SER A 672 -5.25 -17.88 -1.77
N ALA A 673 -5.81 -17.09 -2.69
CA ALA A 673 -6.39 -15.78 -2.37
C ALA A 673 -7.56 -15.91 -1.39
N SER A 674 -8.48 -16.85 -1.61
CA SER A 674 -9.67 -17.05 -0.76
C SER A 674 -9.29 -17.49 0.66
N LEU A 675 -8.30 -18.39 0.78
CA LEU A 675 -7.79 -18.85 2.06
C LEU A 675 -7.09 -17.72 2.83
N ALA A 676 -6.29 -16.91 2.15
CA ALA A 676 -5.60 -15.79 2.77
C ALA A 676 -6.54 -14.65 3.17
N LEU A 677 -7.55 -14.33 2.36
CA LEU A 677 -8.62 -13.38 2.71
C LEU A 677 -9.39 -13.85 3.95
N SER A 678 -9.71 -15.14 4.04
CA SER A 678 -10.37 -15.74 5.21
C SER A 678 -9.50 -15.67 6.46
N GLY A 679 -8.19 -15.96 6.33
CA GLY A 679 -7.24 -15.83 7.44
C GLY A 679 -7.08 -14.39 7.91
N TRP A 680 -7.06 -13.42 6.98
CA TRP A 680 -7.00 -12.00 7.31
C TRP A 680 -8.26 -11.54 8.07
N LEU A 681 -9.45 -11.91 7.57
CA LEU A 681 -10.72 -11.65 8.24
C LEU A 681 -10.73 -12.20 9.69
N THR A 682 -10.22 -13.42 9.87
CA THR A 682 -10.13 -14.08 11.19
C THR A 682 -9.19 -13.32 12.14
N SER A 683 -8.05 -12.84 11.63
CA SER A 683 -7.11 -12.04 12.42
C SER A 683 -7.69 -10.70 12.88
N LEU A 684 -8.57 -10.08 12.08
CA LEU A 684 -9.27 -8.85 12.43
C LEU A 684 -10.39 -9.09 13.44
N SER A 685 -11.02 -10.27 13.45
CA SER A 685 -12.01 -10.64 14.49
C SER A 685 -11.38 -11.03 15.83
N GLY A 686 -10.17 -11.61 15.83
CA GLY A 686 -9.49 -12.03 17.05
C GLY A 686 -9.10 -10.87 17.99
N GLY A 687 -9.01 -9.64 17.48
CA GLY A 687 -8.76 -8.45 18.29
C GLY A 687 -9.94 -7.99 19.16
N LEU A 688 -11.17 -8.42 18.85
CA LEU A 688 -12.39 -8.01 19.56
C LEU A 688 -12.91 -9.05 20.55
N SER A 689 -12.35 -10.27 20.58
CA SER A 689 -12.86 -11.36 21.41
C SER A 689 -12.50 -11.27 22.90
N ARG A 690 -11.93 -10.14 23.36
CA ARG A 690 -11.77 -9.86 24.81
C ARG A 690 -12.86 -8.96 25.40
N GLY A 691 -13.83 -8.51 24.62
CA GLY A 691 -14.89 -7.65 25.16
C GLY A 691 -16.09 -7.46 24.26
N ALA A 692 -16.85 -8.51 23.96
CA ALA A 692 -18.29 -8.39 23.70
C ALA A 692 -18.92 -9.79 23.53
N SER A 693 -19.95 -10.06 24.31
CA SER A 693 -20.89 -11.18 24.12
C SER A 693 -21.74 -10.92 22.88
N GLY A 694 -21.73 -11.82 21.90
CA GLY A 694 -22.62 -11.73 20.73
C GLY A 694 -22.85 -13.10 20.09
N ARG A 695 -24.09 -13.58 20.15
CA ARG A 695 -24.54 -14.92 19.76
C ARG A 695 -24.55 -15.17 18.23
N ASP A 696 -24.23 -14.16 17.42
CA ASP A 696 -24.38 -14.19 15.95
C ASP A 696 -23.12 -14.61 15.17
N ASP A 697 -21.92 -14.52 15.77
CA ASP A 697 -20.65 -14.86 15.10
C ASP A 697 -20.42 -16.38 14.95
N ALA A 698 -21.06 -17.20 15.79
CA ALA A 698 -20.89 -18.65 15.78
C ALA A 698 -21.47 -19.34 14.52
N THR A 699 -22.45 -18.71 13.88
CA THR A 699 -23.13 -19.24 12.69
C THR A 699 -22.29 -19.03 11.42
N GLY A 700 -21.67 -17.86 11.27
CA GLY A 700 -20.79 -17.56 10.13
C GLY A 700 -19.49 -18.37 10.14
N ILE A 701 -18.90 -18.58 11.33
CA ILE A 701 -17.68 -19.38 11.47
C ILE A 701 -17.94 -20.86 11.13
N ARG A 702 -19.12 -21.41 11.46
CA ARG A 702 -19.50 -22.79 11.10
C ARG A 702 -19.69 -22.99 9.59
N ASP A 703 -20.30 -22.03 8.91
CA ASP A 703 -20.48 -22.12 7.44
C ASP A 703 -19.14 -22.03 6.70
N ILE A 704 -18.23 -21.17 7.16
CA ILE A 704 -16.88 -21.05 6.61
C ILE A 704 -16.08 -22.35 6.86
N GLN A 705 -16.17 -22.95 8.04
CA GLN A 705 -15.52 -24.24 8.31
C GLN A 705 -16.09 -25.39 7.49
N GLN A 706 -17.40 -25.40 7.23
CA GLN A 706 -18.01 -26.39 6.32
C GLN A 706 -17.59 -26.20 4.86
N GLN A 707 -17.45 -24.95 4.39
CA GLN A 707 -16.92 -24.67 3.05
C GLN A 707 -15.44 -25.02 2.92
N LEU A 708 -14.61 -24.73 3.94
CA LEU A 708 -13.21 -25.15 4.01
C LEU A 708 -13.05 -26.68 3.98
N GLY A 709 -13.95 -27.42 4.64
CA GLY A 709 -14.01 -28.87 4.57
C GLY A 709 -14.26 -29.41 3.17
N ARG A 710 -15.10 -28.74 2.37
CA ARG A 710 -15.38 -29.11 0.96
C ARG A 710 -14.23 -28.77 0.02
N VAL A 711 -13.47 -27.71 0.28
CA VAL A 711 -12.28 -27.32 -0.52
C VAL A 711 -11.09 -28.24 -0.24
N ARG A 712 -10.89 -28.68 1.02
CA ARG A 712 -9.86 -29.67 1.37
C ARG A 712 -10.07 -31.03 0.71
N GLN A 713 -11.33 -31.43 0.51
CA GLN A 713 -11.68 -32.68 -0.18
C GLN A 713 -11.49 -32.63 -1.71
N ARG A 714 -11.37 -31.44 -2.31
CA ARG A 714 -11.13 -31.26 -3.76
C ARG A 714 -9.66 -31.09 -4.14
N SER A 715 -8.77 -30.85 -3.16
CA SER A 715 -7.34 -30.58 -3.37
C SER A 715 -6.45 -31.80 -3.09
N THR A 716 -7.02 -32.96 -2.77
CA THR A 716 -6.29 -34.22 -2.70
C THR A 716 -6.38 -34.93 -4.06
N PRO A 717 -5.27 -35.19 -4.77
CA PRO A 717 -5.33 -36.03 -5.96
C PRO A 717 -5.58 -37.50 -5.53
N PRO A 718 -6.14 -38.35 -6.40
CA PRO A 718 -6.12 -39.79 -6.19
C PRO A 718 -4.68 -40.34 -6.16
#